data_AF-Q0EAE8-F1
#
_entry.id   AF-Q0EAE8-F1
#
_cell.length_a   1.000
_cell.length_b   1.000
_cell.length_c   1.000
_cell.angle_alpha   90.00
_cell.angle_beta   90.00
_cell.angle_gamma   90.00
#
_symmetry.space_group_name_H-M   'P 1'
#
loop_
_entity.id
_entity.type
_entity.pdbx_description
1 polymer ?
#
loop_
_entity_poly.entity_id
_entity_poly.type
_entity_poly.pdbx_seq_one_letter_code
_entity_poly.pdbx_strand_id
1 'polypeptide(L)'
;MVLQNSGKFRAESRGDGQNQQDDASASSAAKRLERSQWTDKIDAQYGFERIREPGEKTGWLLNMHPNEILDEDKRLVSAVDYYFIQEDGSRFKVALPYKPYFYVATKKGCEREVSSFLSKKFQGKLAKSETIPKEDLDLPNHLVGLKRGYIKLSFHSVDDLIKVRKEISPAVRKNKERDHASDTYTAMLSSALTGNNMGAEEEGPSKKISDQMENIVDMREYDVPYHVRVSIDLKIHVAHWYNIRYRGSSSPPEITRRDDLVERPDPVVMAFDIETTKLPLKFPDAETDQIMMISYMIDGQGYLITNREIVSEDIEDFEFTPKPEYEGPFCIFNEADEAHLIQRWFEHIQETKPNIIVTYNGDFFDWPFVETRATVHGMSMLQEIGFQKDNQGEYKSPPCIHMDCLRWVKRDSYLPVGSHNLKAAAKAKLGYDPVELDPEEMCRMATEEPQVLATYSVSDAVATYYMYMKYVHPFIFALCTIIPMEPDEVLRKGSGTLCEALLMVQAYHANIVFPNKQETVFNKLTNDGHVLDSETYVGGHVEALESGVFRSDIPCRFKMNPAAFDFLLQRVELTLRHAIEEEEKIPLEQITNFQEVCDEIKKKLNSLKEVPNRIECPLIYHLDVGAMYPNIILTNRLQPSAMVDEVTCAACDFNKPGAACQRQMTWQWRGECM
;
A
#
# COMPACT_ATOMS: atom_id res chain seq x y z
N MET A 1 -18.27 -16.05 50.96
CA MET A 1 -16.81 -15.92 51.16
C MET A 1 -16.21 -15.59 49.81
N VAL A 2 -15.66 -14.38 49.71
CA VAL A 2 -15.07 -13.82 48.50
C VAL A 2 -13.62 -14.32 48.44
N LEU A 3 -13.21 -14.94 47.33
CA LEU A 3 -11.79 -15.22 47.05
C LEU A 3 -11.36 -14.32 45.89
N GLN A 4 -10.64 -13.26 46.25
CA GLN A 4 -10.01 -12.30 45.35
C GLN A 4 -8.75 -12.90 44.72
N ASN A 5 -8.57 -12.63 43.43
CA ASN A 5 -7.37 -12.92 42.64
C ASN A 5 -6.20 -12.02 43.13
N SER A 6 -5.13 -12.63 43.66
CA SER A 6 -3.96 -11.91 44.22
C SER A 6 -2.85 -11.76 43.17
N GLY A 7 -3.04 -10.86 42.21
CA GLY A 7 -2.13 -10.58 41.09
C GLY A 7 -0.62 -10.55 41.42
N LYS A 8 0.03 -11.72 41.34
CA LYS A 8 1.47 -11.89 41.45
C LYS A 8 1.96 -12.92 40.45
N PHE A 9 2.13 -12.46 39.21
CA PHE A 9 3.20 -12.96 38.37
C PHE A 9 3.92 -11.75 37.75
N ARG A 10 5.00 -11.31 38.40
CA ARG A 10 5.98 -10.38 37.83
C ARG A 10 7.16 -11.24 37.40
N ALA A 11 7.46 -11.25 36.10
CA ALA A 11 8.71 -11.82 35.61
C ALA A 11 9.89 -11.00 36.18
N GLU A 12 10.86 -11.70 36.77
CA GLU A 12 12.02 -11.09 37.40
C GLU A 12 12.93 -10.41 36.38
N SER A 13 13.32 -9.16 36.69
CA SER A 13 14.41 -8.44 36.05
C SER A 13 15.74 -9.08 36.47
N ARG A 14 16.47 -9.66 35.51
CA ARG A 14 17.90 -9.95 35.67
C ARG A 14 18.70 -8.79 35.13
N GLY A 15 19.27 -8.00 36.04
CA GLY A 15 20.41 -7.16 35.73
C GLY A 15 21.67 -8.03 35.70
N ASP A 16 22.48 -7.86 34.66
CA ASP A 16 23.93 -7.94 34.81
C ASP A 16 24.61 -7.00 33.80
N GLY A 17 25.53 -6.21 34.31
CA GLY A 17 26.26 -5.21 33.56
C GLY A 17 27.52 -5.77 32.92
N GLN A 18 27.78 -5.27 31.71
CA GLN A 18 29.07 -5.14 31.01
C GLN A 18 29.67 -6.44 30.40
N ASN A 19 30.01 -6.32 29.10
CA ASN A 19 30.58 -7.29 28.15
C ASN A 19 29.63 -8.31 27.48
N GLN A 20 28.55 -7.86 26.84
CA GLN A 20 27.57 -8.72 26.13
C GLN A 20 27.17 -8.26 24.70
N GLN A 21 27.95 -7.40 24.02
CA GLN A 21 27.52 -6.92 22.70
C GLN A 21 27.77 -7.91 21.54
N ASP A 22 28.82 -8.74 21.62
CA ASP A 22 29.18 -9.63 20.52
C ASP A 22 28.43 -10.98 20.57
N ASP A 23 28.21 -11.57 21.75
CA ASP A 23 27.46 -12.85 21.91
C ASP A 23 25.95 -12.73 21.61
N ALA A 24 25.35 -11.58 21.91
CA ALA A 24 23.95 -11.32 21.56
C ALA A 24 23.75 -11.24 20.03
N SER A 25 24.77 -10.78 19.29
CA SER A 25 24.72 -10.65 17.84
C SER A 25 24.77 -12.02 17.14
N ALA A 26 25.61 -12.94 17.62
CA ALA A 26 25.71 -14.31 17.12
C ALA A 26 24.44 -15.11 17.42
N SER A 27 23.88 -14.96 18.63
CA SER A 27 22.57 -15.54 19.00
C SER A 27 21.43 -14.99 18.13
N SER A 28 21.49 -13.70 17.74
CA SER A 28 20.50 -13.10 16.85
C SER A 28 20.60 -13.62 15.41
N ALA A 29 21.83 -13.83 14.91
CA ALA A 29 22.10 -14.32 13.56
C ALA A 29 21.65 -15.79 13.39
N ALA A 30 21.95 -16.64 14.38
CA ALA A 30 21.49 -18.02 14.41
C ALA A 30 19.96 -18.13 14.34
N LYS A 31 19.24 -17.33 15.14
CA LYS A 31 17.76 -17.29 15.12
C LYS A 31 17.18 -16.85 13.78
N ARG A 32 17.83 -15.91 13.07
CA ARG A 32 17.40 -15.48 11.73
C ARG A 32 17.64 -16.56 10.69
N LEU A 33 18.77 -17.27 10.78
CA LEU A 33 19.05 -18.42 9.91
C LEU A 33 18.07 -19.57 10.17
N GLU A 34 17.76 -19.88 11.43
CA GLU A 34 16.75 -20.88 11.79
C GLU A 34 15.38 -20.52 11.21
N ARG A 35 14.99 -19.24 11.28
CA ARG A 35 13.76 -18.75 10.66
C ARG A 35 13.76 -18.94 9.15
N SER A 36 14.85 -18.56 8.46
CA SER A 36 14.99 -18.74 7.01
C SER A 36 14.88 -20.22 6.61
N GLN A 37 15.56 -21.11 7.35
CA GLN A 37 15.48 -22.55 7.13
C GLN A 37 14.08 -23.12 7.41
N TRP A 38 13.39 -22.60 8.42
CA TRP A 38 12.02 -22.99 8.73
C TRP A 38 11.05 -22.54 7.62
N THR A 39 11.19 -21.30 7.13
CA THR A 39 10.42 -20.80 5.98
C THR A 39 10.67 -21.66 4.74
N ASP A 40 11.92 -22.04 4.45
CA ASP A 40 12.25 -22.96 3.36
C ASP A 40 11.53 -24.33 3.48
N LYS A 41 11.30 -24.83 4.70
CA LYS A 41 10.56 -26.08 4.92
C LYS A 41 9.08 -25.93 4.64
N ILE A 42 8.46 -24.86 5.15
CA ILE A 42 7.05 -24.57 4.91
C ILE A 42 6.80 -24.31 3.43
N ASP A 43 7.65 -23.53 2.76
CA ASP A 43 7.53 -23.26 1.33
C ASP A 43 7.55 -24.54 0.49
N ALA A 44 8.39 -25.51 0.86
CA ALA A 44 8.46 -26.81 0.19
C ALA A 44 7.16 -27.63 0.36
N GLN A 45 6.44 -27.50 1.49
CA GLN A 45 5.13 -28.16 1.66
C GLN A 45 4.13 -27.66 0.62
N TYR A 46 4.17 -26.36 0.28
CA TYR A 46 3.37 -25.74 -0.77
C TYR A 46 3.95 -25.90 -2.19
N GLY A 47 5.03 -26.67 -2.35
CA GLY A 47 5.67 -26.95 -3.64
C GLY A 47 6.66 -25.88 -4.11
N PHE A 48 6.97 -24.86 -3.31
CA PHE A 48 7.94 -23.83 -3.66
C PHE A 48 9.37 -24.26 -3.30
N GLU A 49 9.95 -25.10 -4.16
CA GLU A 49 11.33 -25.52 -4.00
C GLU A 49 12.31 -24.45 -4.51
N ARG A 50 13.37 -24.22 -3.73
CA ARG A 50 14.47 -23.34 -4.13
C ARG A 50 15.27 -23.98 -5.25
N ILE A 51 15.53 -23.25 -6.34
CA ILE A 51 16.35 -23.74 -7.45
C ILE A 51 17.75 -24.11 -6.93
N ARG A 52 18.20 -25.35 -7.22
CA ARG A 52 19.53 -25.86 -6.84
C ARG A 52 20.43 -26.14 -8.03
N GLU A 53 19.85 -26.55 -9.14
CA GLU A 53 20.60 -26.93 -10.33
C GLU A 53 20.74 -25.73 -11.28
N PRO A 54 21.94 -25.52 -11.87
CA PRO A 54 22.11 -24.52 -12.91
C PRO A 54 21.15 -24.78 -14.07
N GLY A 55 20.44 -23.74 -14.48
CA GLY A 55 19.40 -23.86 -15.48
C GLY A 55 18.65 -22.56 -15.68
N GLU A 56 17.68 -22.63 -16.58
CA GLU A 56 16.80 -21.53 -16.94
C GLU A 56 15.35 -21.97 -16.73
N LYS A 57 14.58 -21.19 -15.98
CA LYS A 57 13.16 -21.44 -15.72
C LYS A 57 12.37 -20.18 -16.04
N THR A 58 11.23 -20.33 -16.71
CA THR A 58 10.28 -19.23 -16.91
C THR A 58 9.11 -19.41 -15.95
N GLY A 59 8.71 -18.35 -15.26
CA GLY A 59 7.62 -18.39 -14.30
C GLY A 59 6.96 -17.03 -14.11
N TRP A 60 5.68 -17.04 -13.79
CA TRP A 60 4.90 -15.88 -13.41
C TRP A 60 5.12 -15.59 -11.92
N LEU A 61 5.50 -14.36 -11.61
CA LEU A 61 5.80 -13.97 -10.24
C LEU A 61 4.51 -13.79 -9.43
N LEU A 62 4.25 -14.71 -8.51
CA LEU A 62 3.09 -14.72 -7.63
C LEU A 62 3.30 -13.84 -6.39
N ASN A 63 4.46 -13.99 -5.73
CA ASN A 63 4.72 -13.34 -4.45
C ASN A 63 6.22 -13.03 -4.25
N MET A 64 6.55 -12.15 -3.30
CA MET A 64 7.93 -11.88 -2.91
C MET A 64 8.04 -11.52 -1.44
N HIS A 65 9.12 -11.95 -0.76
CA HIS A 65 9.34 -11.70 0.66
C HIS A 65 10.81 -11.39 0.99
N PRO A 66 11.11 -10.46 1.92
CA PRO A 66 12.47 -10.26 2.39
C PRO A 66 12.96 -11.48 3.20
N ASN A 67 14.17 -11.95 2.91
CA ASN A 67 14.82 -13.07 3.59
C ASN A 67 16.32 -12.80 3.81
N GLU A 68 17.00 -13.69 4.54
CA GLU A 68 18.45 -13.73 4.65
C GLU A 68 18.97 -15.10 4.19
N ILE A 69 20.05 -15.09 3.40
CA ILE A 69 20.73 -16.28 2.92
C ILE A 69 22.21 -16.25 3.30
N LEU A 70 22.87 -17.39 3.26
CA LEU A 70 24.32 -17.47 3.40
C LEU A 70 24.99 -17.24 2.05
N ASP A 71 25.98 -16.34 2.02
CA ASP A 71 26.89 -16.19 0.88
C ASP A 71 28.00 -17.27 0.89
N GLU A 72 28.93 -17.20 -0.09
CA GLU A 72 30.06 -18.14 -0.20
C GLU A 72 30.97 -18.12 1.04
N ASP A 73 31.10 -16.96 1.70
CA ASP A 73 31.88 -16.77 2.91
C ASP A 73 31.12 -17.20 4.18
N LYS A 74 29.94 -17.83 4.03
CA LYS A 74 29.01 -18.22 5.11
C LYS A 74 28.55 -17.04 5.96
N ARG A 75 28.50 -15.85 5.38
CA ARG A 75 27.94 -14.66 6.01
C ARG A 75 26.46 -14.55 5.64
N LEU A 76 25.64 -14.16 6.62
CA LEU A 76 24.25 -13.79 6.37
C LEU A 76 24.19 -12.49 5.56
N VAL A 77 23.54 -12.57 4.39
CA VAL A 77 23.27 -11.44 3.50
C VAL A 77 21.77 -11.32 3.26
N SER A 78 21.29 -10.09 3.13
CA SER A 78 19.87 -9.85 2.81
C SER A 78 19.60 -10.21 1.34
N ALA A 79 18.45 -10.84 1.14
CA ALA A 79 17.92 -11.24 -0.16
C ALA A 79 16.40 -11.08 -0.20
N VAL A 80 15.83 -11.10 -1.39
CA VAL A 80 14.38 -11.22 -1.57
C VAL A 80 14.10 -12.58 -2.19
N ASP A 81 13.25 -13.37 -1.53
CA ASP A 81 12.70 -14.59 -2.10
C ASP A 81 11.55 -14.23 -3.05
N TYR A 82 11.58 -14.77 -4.25
CA TYR A 82 10.57 -14.60 -5.29
C TYR A 82 9.92 -15.96 -5.58
N TYR A 83 8.59 -16.00 -5.57
CA TYR A 83 7.77 -17.21 -5.68
C TYR A 83 7.08 -17.26 -7.03
N PHE A 84 7.34 -18.30 -7.82
CA PHE A 84 6.93 -18.39 -9.21
C PHE A 84 6.00 -19.58 -9.48
N ILE A 85 5.04 -19.38 -10.38
CA ILE A 85 4.21 -20.42 -10.98
C ILE A 85 4.60 -20.56 -12.46
N GLN A 86 4.86 -21.77 -12.92
CA GLN A 86 5.13 -22.09 -14.32
C GLN A 86 3.82 -22.35 -15.09
N GLU A 87 3.87 -22.35 -16.43
CA GLU A 87 2.70 -22.65 -17.28
C GLU A 87 2.08 -24.04 -17.02
N ASP A 88 2.89 -25.01 -16.58
CA ASP A 88 2.44 -26.36 -16.23
C ASP A 88 1.89 -26.47 -14.80
N GLY A 89 1.74 -25.35 -14.09
CA GLY A 89 1.32 -25.28 -12.70
C GLY A 89 2.40 -25.65 -11.68
N SER A 90 3.59 -26.06 -12.12
CA SER A 90 4.71 -26.32 -11.22
C SER A 90 5.21 -25.03 -10.59
N ARG A 91 5.77 -25.16 -9.38
CA ARG A 91 6.13 -24.03 -8.53
C ARG A 91 7.61 -24.08 -8.21
N PHE A 92 8.22 -22.92 -8.09
CA PHE A 92 9.59 -22.81 -7.61
C PHE A 92 9.82 -21.44 -6.99
N LYS A 93 10.90 -21.32 -6.24
CA LYS A 93 11.34 -20.03 -5.71
C LYS A 93 12.83 -19.80 -5.91
N VAL A 94 13.22 -18.54 -5.81
CA VAL A 94 14.63 -18.13 -5.91
C VAL A 94 14.91 -16.94 -4.99
N ALA A 95 16.06 -16.94 -4.33
CA ALA A 95 16.54 -15.80 -3.56
C ALA A 95 17.44 -14.93 -4.43
N LEU A 96 17.16 -13.64 -4.46
CA LEU A 96 18.03 -12.64 -5.07
C LEU A 96 18.73 -11.82 -3.97
N PRO A 97 20.03 -12.05 -3.72
CA PRO A 97 20.79 -11.21 -2.80
C PRO A 97 20.96 -9.80 -3.36
N TYR A 98 20.67 -8.80 -2.55
CA TYR A 98 20.83 -7.39 -2.93
C TYR A 98 21.29 -6.57 -1.73
N LYS A 99 22.31 -5.73 -1.90
CA LYS A 99 22.89 -4.96 -0.79
C LYS A 99 21.94 -3.82 -0.38
N PRO A 100 21.39 -3.81 0.85
CA PRO A 100 20.64 -2.66 1.34
C PRO A 100 21.51 -1.42 1.36
N TYR A 101 20.93 -0.23 1.18
CA TYR A 101 21.69 1.02 1.25
C TYR A 101 20.85 2.22 1.68
N PHE A 102 21.55 3.28 2.09
CA PHE A 102 20.99 4.63 2.18
C PHE A 102 22.07 5.66 1.82
N TYR A 103 21.68 6.94 1.75
CA TYR A 103 22.57 8.03 1.36
C TYR A 103 22.88 8.97 2.52
N VAL A 104 24.09 9.51 2.51
CA VAL A 104 24.53 10.57 3.43
C VAL A 104 25.03 11.75 2.63
N ALA A 105 24.58 12.95 2.96
CA ALA A 105 25.12 14.20 2.43
C ALA A 105 26.18 14.76 3.39
N THR A 106 27.22 15.39 2.83
CA THR A 106 28.30 16.01 3.61
C THR A 106 28.40 17.50 3.35
N LYS A 107 29.17 18.20 4.20
CA LYS A 107 29.68 19.53 3.88
C LYS A 107 30.51 19.46 2.58
N LYS A 108 30.46 20.54 1.79
CA LYS A 108 31.10 20.63 0.47
C LYS A 108 32.61 20.37 0.59
N GLY A 109 33.13 19.43 -0.18
CA GLY A 109 34.56 19.10 -0.22
C GLY A 109 35.02 18.09 0.84
N CYS A 110 34.14 17.64 1.73
CA CYS A 110 34.46 16.64 2.77
C CYS A 110 34.11 15.20 2.35
N GLU A 111 33.62 14.97 1.13
CA GLU A 111 33.02 13.69 0.72
C GLU A 111 34.01 12.53 0.85
N ARG A 112 35.27 12.74 0.44
CA ARG A 112 36.34 11.72 0.49
C ARG A 112 36.75 11.40 1.93
N GLU A 113 36.90 12.42 2.77
CA GLU A 113 37.31 12.25 4.17
C GLU A 113 36.24 11.52 4.97
N VAL A 114 34.97 11.92 4.80
CA VAL A 114 33.83 11.27 5.45
C VAL A 114 33.65 9.84 4.94
N SER A 115 33.76 9.58 3.63
CA SER A 115 33.67 8.22 3.09
C SER A 115 34.75 7.29 3.66
N SER A 116 36.00 7.77 3.74
CA SER A 116 37.10 6.99 4.34
C SER A 116 36.90 6.77 5.84
N PHE A 117 36.39 7.77 6.56
CA PHE A 117 36.09 7.67 7.98
C PHE A 117 34.97 6.65 8.25
N LEU A 118 33.85 6.74 7.54
CA LEU A 118 32.72 5.83 7.67
C LEU A 118 33.12 4.38 7.35
N SER A 119 33.93 4.20 6.31
CA SER A 119 34.46 2.87 5.94
C SER A 119 35.34 2.27 7.02
N LYS A 120 36.17 3.08 7.70
CA LYS A 120 37.01 2.64 8.82
C LYS A 120 36.20 2.41 10.11
N LYS A 121 35.27 3.31 10.43
CA LYS A 121 34.44 3.26 11.65
C LYS A 121 33.48 2.07 11.63
N PHE A 122 32.88 1.78 10.48
CA PHE A 122 31.90 0.70 10.29
C PHE A 122 32.47 -0.51 9.56
N GLN A 123 33.79 -0.75 9.70
CA GLN A 123 34.45 -1.91 9.14
C GLN A 123 33.74 -3.19 9.60
N GLY A 124 33.52 -4.12 8.68
CA GLY A 124 32.77 -5.36 8.92
C GLY A 124 31.26 -5.22 8.67
N LYS A 125 30.64 -4.06 8.96
CA LYS A 125 29.20 -3.82 8.68
C LYS A 125 28.98 -3.26 7.28
N LEU A 126 29.81 -2.29 6.88
CA LEU A 126 29.73 -1.64 5.57
C LEU A 126 30.33 -2.53 4.47
N ALA A 127 29.57 -2.77 3.41
CA ALA A 127 29.99 -3.54 2.24
C ALA A 127 30.67 -2.68 1.19
N LYS A 128 30.16 -1.46 0.96
CA LYS A 128 30.69 -0.53 -0.03
C LYS A 128 30.33 0.91 0.35
N SER A 129 31.25 1.83 0.10
CA SER A 129 31.02 3.27 0.14
C SER A 129 31.37 3.87 -1.23
N GLU A 130 30.46 4.63 -1.82
CA GLU A 130 30.71 5.31 -3.10
C GLU A 130 30.02 6.67 -3.16
N THR A 131 30.66 7.65 -3.78
CA THR A 131 30.07 8.98 -4.01
C THR A 131 29.27 8.97 -5.31
N ILE A 132 27.99 9.34 -5.25
CA ILE A 132 27.11 9.40 -6.41
C ILE A 132 26.45 10.78 -6.52
N PRO A 133 26.25 11.32 -7.74
CA PRO A 133 25.50 12.55 -7.95
C PRO A 133 23.99 12.25 -8.12
N LYS A 134 23.14 12.95 -7.37
CA LYS A 134 21.67 12.85 -7.46
C LYS A 134 21.04 14.22 -7.75
N GLU A 135 19.91 14.22 -8.44
CA GLU A 135 19.06 15.40 -8.55
C GLU A 135 18.38 15.65 -7.20
N ASP A 136 18.68 16.80 -6.59
CA ASP A 136 18.12 17.21 -5.31
C ASP A 136 17.26 18.45 -5.57
N LEU A 137 15.95 18.29 -5.49
CA LEU A 137 15.01 19.37 -5.82
C LEU A 137 15.03 20.50 -4.78
N ASP A 138 15.60 20.24 -3.59
CA ASP A 138 15.84 21.24 -2.55
C ASP A 138 17.16 22.01 -2.78
N LEU A 139 18.00 21.57 -3.73
CA LEU A 139 19.26 22.24 -4.04
C LEU A 139 18.97 23.56 -4.81
N PRO A 140 19.47 24.70 -4.33
CA PRO A 140 19.37 25.96 -5.07
C PRO A 140 19.98 25.82 -6.46
N ASN A 141 19.29 26.34 -7.48
CA ASN A 141 19.70 26.25 -8.88
C ASN A 141 19.86 24.83 -9.45
N HIS A 142 19.17 23.81 -8.91
CA HIS A 142 19.18 22.46 -9.50
C HIS A 142 18.75 22.43 -10.99
N LEU A 143 17.87 23.36 -11.41
CA LEU A 143 17.36 23.46 -12.78
C LEU A 143 18.42 23.71 -13.87
N VAL A 144 19.61 24.23 -13.51
CA VAL A 144 20.72 24.38 -14.48
C VAL A 144 21.55 23.10 -14.65
N GLY A 145 21.13 21.99 -14.02
CA GLY A 145 21.82 20.70 -14.03
C GLY A 145 22.79 20.49 -12.87
N LEU A 146 22.71 21.32 -11.82
CA LEU A 146 23.49 21.12 -10.59
C LEU A 146 22.98 19.90 -9.85
N LYS A 147 23.89 18.96 -9.58
CA LYS A 147 23.61 17.75 -8.81
C LYS A 147 24.29 17.82 -7.45
N ARG A 148 23.65 17.25 -6.44
CA ARG A 148 24.26 17.09 -5.11
C ARG A 148 25.00 15.76 -5.04
N GLY A 149 26.23 15.81 -4.51
CA GLY A 149 27.01 14.61 -4.20
C GLY A 149 26.53 13.95 -2.91
N TYR A 150 26.22 12.67 -2.99
CA TYR A 150 25.83 11.83 -1.86
C TYR A 150 26.80 10.66 -1.70
N ILE A 151 27.08 10.24 -0.47
CA ILE A 151 27.80 9.00 -0.19
C ILE A 151 26.77 7.88 -0.03
N LYS A 152 26.74 6.93 -0.97
CA LYS A 152 25.96 5.69 -0.89
C LYS A 152 26.67 4.72 0.05
N LEU A 153 26.00 4.36 1.14
CA LEU A 153 26.48 3.35 2.09
C LEU A 153 25.72 2.06 1.82
N SER A 154 26.41 1.03 1.32
CA SER A 154 25.82 -0.29 1.05
C SER A 154 26.22 -1.28 2.12
N PHE A 155 25.29 -2.14 2.55
CA PHE A 155 25.45 -3.09 3.64
C PHE A 155 25.30 -4.53 3.15
N HIS A 156 25.74 -5.50 3.96
CA HIS A 156 25.51 -6.92 3.67
C HIS A 156 24.12 -7.36 4.11
N SER A 157 23.60 -6.78 5.20
CA SER A 157 22.28 -7.09 5.76
C SER A 157 21.49 -5.84 6.14
N VAL A 158 20.18 -5.96 6.25
CA VAL A 158 19.30 -4.90 6.77
C VAL A 158 19.59 -4.62 8.25
N ASP A 159 19.99 -5.64 9.02
CA ASP A 159 20.42 -5.47 10.42
C ASP A 159 21.66 -4.56 10.53
N ASP A 160 22.66 -4.76 9.68
CA ASP A 160 23.84 -3.88 9.59
C ASP A 160 23.45 -2.44 9.25
N LEU A 161 22.54 -2.26 8.28
CA LEU A 161 21.99 -0.96 7.90
C LEU A 161 21.35 -0.26 9.10
N ILE A 162 20.46 -0.96 9.82
CA ILE A 162 19.75 -0.40 10.98
C ILE A 162 20.73 0.00 12.09
N LYS A 163 21.75 -0.83 12.37
CA LYS A 163 22.78 -0.52 13.37
C LYS A 163 23.55 0.75 13.02
N VAL A 164 24.00 0.88 11.77
CA VAL A 164 24.74 2.07 11.33
C VAL A 164 23.85 3.31 11.31
N ARG A 165 22.59 3.17 10.86
CA ARG A 165 21.59 4.25 10.91
C ARG A 165 21.41 4.80 12.32
N LYS A 166 21.26 3.92 13.32
CA LYS A 166 21.10 4.31 14.74
C LYS A 166 22.27 5.14 15.28
N GLU A 167 23.48 4.96 14.74
CA GLU A 167 24.66 5.74 15.14
C GLU A 167 24.77 7.07 14.38
N ILE A 168 24.38 7.12 13.10
CA ILE A 168 24.48 8.34 12.26
C ILE A 168 23.34 9.32 12.52
N SER A 169 22.10 8.86 12.71
CA SER A 169 20.92 9.72 12.87
C SER A 169 21.07 10.80 13.96
N PRO A 170 21.53 10.49 15.19
CA PRO A 170 21.66 11.50 16.24
C PRO A 170 22.68 12.59 15.89
N ALA A 171 23.75 12.23 15.19
CA ALA A 171 24.77 13.18 14.78
C ALA A 171 24.27 14.11 13.68
N VAL A 172 23.55 13.58 12.68
CA VAL A 172 22.88 14.40 11.64
C VAL A 172 21.96 15.42 12.31
N ARG A 173 21.13 15.00 13.26
CA ARG A 173 20.20 15.89 13.97
C ARG A 173 20.93 17.02 14.69
N LYS A 174 21.97 16.68 15.48
CA LYS A 174 22.79 17.66 16.19
C LYS A 174 23.49 18.63 15.24
N ASN A 175 23.97 18.15 14.09
CA ASN A 175 24.64 18.99 13.10
C ASN A 175 23.65 19.96 12.44
N LYS A 176 22.43 19.51 12.10
CA LYS A 176 21.37 20.38 11.56
C LYS A 176 20.99 21.48 12.56
N GLU A 177 20.78 21.14 13.83
CA GLU A 177 20.46 22.11 14.88
C GLU A 177 21.58 23.16 15.03
N ARG A 178 22.84 22.75 14.98
CA ARG A 178 24.00 23.65 15.06
C ARG A 178 24.10 24.57 13.85
N ASP A 179 23.94 24.03 12.64
CA ASP A 179 24.01 24.83 11.41
C ASP A 179 22.84 25.84 11.37
N HIS A 180 21.62 25.44 11.76
CA HIS A 180 20.49 26.37 11.92
C HIS A 180 20.76 27.51 12.92
N ALA A 181 21.35 27.21 14.09
CA ALA A 181 21.71 28.21 15.09
C ALA A 181 22.80 29.17 14.59
N SER A 182 23.76 28.67 13.81
CA SER A 182 24.79 29.48 13.15
C SER A 182 24.16 30.42 12.13
N ASP A 183 23.27 29.94 11.27
CA ASP A 183 22.58 30.75 10.27
C ASP A 183 21.72 31.84 10.91
N THR A 184 21.05 31.56 12.04
CA THR A 184 20.27 32.60 12.77
C THR A 184 21.19 33.67 13.34
N TYR A 185 22.32 33.27 13.93
CA TYR A 185 23.30 34.22 14.46
C TYR A 185 23.94 35.07 13.36
N THR A 186 24.31 34.45 12.24
CA THR A 186 24.88 35.15 11.07
C THR A 186 23.85 36.06 10.41
N ALA A 187 22.59 35.66 10.31
CA ALA A 187 21.50 36.51 9.82
C ALA A 187 21.22 37.69 10.77
N MET A 188 21.25 37.47 12.09
CA MET A 188 21.17 38.53 13.09
C MET A 188 22.38 39.49 12.99
N LEU A 189 23.59 38.97 12.84
CA LEU A 189 24.80 39.78 12.66
C LEU A 189 24.72 40.60 11.37
N SER A 190 24.27 40.00 10.28
CA SER A 190 24.09 40.65 8.98
C SER A 190 23.03 41.74 9.05
N SER A 191 21.95 41.52 9.80
CA SER A 191 20.91 42.52 10.06
C SER A 191 21.38 43.66 10.98
N ALA A 192 22.34 43.40 11.86
CA ALA A 192 22.95 44.40 12.75
C ALA A 192 24.12 45.15 12.09
N LEU A 193 24.75 44.59 11.06
CA LEU A 193 25.94 45.11 10.38
C LEU A 193 25.67 45.70 8.98
N THR A 194 24.40 45.98 8.62
CA THR A 194 24.01 46.80 7.45
C THR A 194 24.42 48.28 7.57
N GLY A 195 25.60 48.52 8.15
CA GLY A 195 26.24 49.81 8.31
C GLY A 195 27.77 49.72 8.42
N ASN A 196 28.44 48.71 7.85
CA ASN A 196 29.81 48.86 7.31
C ASN A 196 30.34 47.63 6.56
N ASN A 197 30.83 47.86 5.35
CA ASN A 197 31.71 46.97 4.59
C ASN A 197 32.99 46.66 5.37
N MET A 198 33.41 45.39 5.42
CA MET A 198 34.81 44.96 5.27
C MET A 198 34.85 43.44 5.10
N GLY A 199 35.49 42.99 4.01
CA GLY A 199 35.88 41.59 3.85
C GLY A 199 36.98 41.21 4.85
N ALA A 200 36.89 40.00 5.37
CA ALA A 200 37.97 39.32 6.04
C ALA A 200 37.81 37.81 5.81
N GLU A 201 38.63 37.28 4.91
CA GLU A 201 39.03 35.87 4.93
C GLU A 201 39.83 35.65 6.22
N GLU A 202 39.26 34.95 7.20
CA GLU A 202 40.02 34.43 8.33
C GLU A 202 40.21 32.92 8.18
N GLU A 203 41.41 32.56 7.70
CA GLU A 203 42.03 31.28 8.00
C GLU A 203 42.34 31.22 9.51
N GLY A 204 41.64 30.31 10.22
CA GLY A 204 41.87 29.97 11.62
C GLY A 204 42.33 28.51 11.80
N PRO A 205 43.42 28.22 12.51
CA PRO A 205 44.14 26.94 12.47
C PRO A 205 43.71 25.97 13.59
N SER A 206 43.54 24.68 13.27
CA SER A 206 43.86 23.52 14.12
C SER A 206 43.16 22.27 13.57
N LYS A 207 43.86 21.51 12.71
CA LYS A 207 43.56 20.10 12.41
C LYS A 207 43.78 19.25 13.67
N LYS A 208 42.90 19.37 14.66
CA LYS A 208 42.57 18.23 15.52
C LYS A 208 41.82 17.26 14.63
N ILE A 209 42.02 15.96 14.82
CA ILE A 209 41.22 14.90 14.20
C ILE A 209 39.75 15.24 14.50
N SER A 210 39.09 15.96 13.59
CA SER A 210 37.68 16.29 13.75
C SER A 210 36.95 14.97 13.68
N ASP A 211 35.98 14.78 14.57
CA ASP A 211 35.04 13.70 14.37
C ASP A 211 34.34 13.97 13.04
N GLN A 212 34.73 13.25 11.98
CA GLN A 212 34.22 13.45 10.62
C GLN A 212 32.69 13.23 10.55
N MET A 213 32.10 12.68 11.61
CA MET A 213 30.66 12.67 11.85
C MET A 213 30.04 14.09 11.89
N GLU A 214 30.79 15.13 12.28
CA GLU A 214 30.34 16.52 12.29
C GLU A 214 30.17 17.12 10.88
N ASN A 215 30.80 16.49 9.88
CA ASN A 215 30.73 16.91 8.47
C ASN A 215 29.54 16.29 7.74
N ILE A 216 28.76 15.44 8.41
CA ILE A 216 27.55 14.83 7.87
C ILE A 216 26.36 15.76 8.12
N VAL A 217 25.72 16.22 7.05
CA VAL A 217 24.65 17.24 7.13
C VAL A 217 23.26 16.68 6.92
N ASP A 218 23.12 15.55 6.21
CA ASP A 218 21.83 14.94 5.95
C ASP A 218 21.94 13.43 5.72
N MET A 219 20.81 12.75 5.86
CA MET A 219 20.65 11.33 5.53
C MET A 219 19.35 11.18 4.72
N ARG A 220 19.39 10.41 3.64
CA ARG A 220 18.26 10.24 2.70
C ARG A 220 18.03 8.76 2.41
N GLU A 221 16.77 8.42 2.11
CA GLU A 221 16.32 7.09 1.68
C GLU A 221 16.65 5.95 2.69
N TYR A 222 16.69 6.25 4.00
CA TYR A 222 17.11 5.33 5.07
C TYR A 222 15.98 4.51 5.70
N ASP A 223 14.75 4.78 5.28
CA ASP A 223 13.50 4.19 5.77
C ASP A 223 12.70 3.51 4.65
N VAL A 224 13.27 3.41 3.45
CA VAL A 224 12.70 2.64 2.34
C VAL A 224 12.70 1.15 2.70
N PRO A 225 11.54 0.46 2.68
CA PRO A 225 11.47 -0.97 2.93
C PRO A 225 12.37 -1.75 1.96
N TYR A 226 13.01 -2.81 2.45
CA TYR A 226 14.06 -3.50 1.70
C TYR A 226 13.53 -4.17 0.42
N HIS A 227 12.42 -4.90 0.48
CA HIS A 227 11.82 -5.53 -0.70
C HIS A 227 11.32 -4.50 -1.72
N VAL A 228 10.75 -3.38 -1.27
CA VAL A 228 10.39 -2.24 -2.11
C VAL A 228 11.62 -1.65 -2.81
N ARG A 229 12.74 -1.50 -2.09
CA ARG A 229 14.01 -1.06 -2.67
C ARG A 229 14.48 -1.98 -3.80
N VAL A 230 14.51 -3.29 -3.57
CA VAL A 230 14.95 -4.26 -4.58
C VAL A 230 14.02 -4.23 -5.79
N SER A 231 12.71 -4.18 -5.57
CA SER A 231 11.70 -4.10 -6.61
C SER A 231 11.86 -2.85 -7.49
N ILE A 232 12.05 -1.67 -6.89
CA ILE A 232 12.31 -0.40 -7.62
C ILE A 232 13.61 -0.48 -8.41
N ASP A 233 14.71 -0.85 -7.75
CA ASP A 233 16.05 -0.77 -8.33
C ASP A 233 16.22 -1.74 -9.51
N LEU A 234 15.62 -2.93 -9.41
CA LEU A 234 15.73 -4.01 -10.40
C LEU A 234 14.51 -4.12 -11.32
N LYS A 235 13.48 -3.28 -11.12
CA LYS A 235 12.23 -3.27 -11.88
C LYS A 235 11.48 -4.61 -11.86
N ILE A 236 11.56 -5.33 -10.74
CA ILE A 236 10.87 -6.61 -10.55
C ILE A 236 9.56 -6.35 -9.82
N HIS A 237 8.43 -6.65 -10.46
CA HIS A 237 7.08 -6.43 -9.95
C HIS A 237 6.31 -7.75 -10.01
N VAL A 238 5.47 -7.99 -9.01
CA VAL A 238 4.57 -9.14 -8.99
C VAL A 238 3.58 -9.05 -10.16
N ALA A 239 3.04 -10.18 -10.57
CA ALA A 239 2.08 -10.32 -11.67
C ALA A 239 2.65 -10.20 -13.10
N HIS A 240 3.98 -10.30 -13.27
CA HIS A 240 4.63 -10.44 -14.58
C HIS A 240 5.32 -11.79 -14.74
N TRP A 241 5.51 -12.19 -16.00
CA TRP A 241 6.38 -13.31 -16.35
C TRP A 241 7.85 -12.90 -16.31
N TYR A 242 8.67 -13.79 -15.77
CA TYR A 242 10.11 -13.65 -15.73
C TYR A 242 10.79 -14.93 -16.19
N ASN A 243 11.97 -14.74 -16.76
CA ASN A 243 12.92 -15.79 -17.01
C ASN A 243 14.05 -15.71 -15.97
N ILE A 244 14.26 -16.81 -15.26
CA ILE A 244 15.20 -16.94 -14.15
C ILE A 244 16.34 -17.84 -14.62
N ARG A 245 17.52 -17.26 -14.80
CA ARG A 245 18.74 -18.02 -15.06
C ARG A 245 19.56 -18.15 -13.80
N TYR A 246 19.67 -19.39 -13.31
CA TYR A 246 20.49 -19.74 -12.16
C TYR A 246 21.76 -20.42 -12.63
N ARG A 247 22.94 -19.94 -12.21
CA ARG A 247 24.25 -20.49 -12.62
C ARG A 247 24.98 -21.20 -11.47
N GLY A 248 24.26 -21.58 -10.43
CA GLY A 248 24.81 -22.11 -9.18
C GLY A 248 25.01 -21.02 -8.12
N SER A 249 25.51 -21.43 -6.95
CA SER A 249 25.65 -20.58 -5.77
C SER A 249 26.73 -19.49 -5.88
N SER A 250 27.56 -19.52 -6.93
CA SER A 250 28.68 -18.58 -7.12
C SER A 250 28.29 -17.24 -7.75
N SER A 251 27.07 -17.11 -8.26
CA SER A 251 26.58 -15.86 -8.83
C SER A 251 25.10 -15.66 -8.50
N PRO A 252 24.65 -14.41 -8.28
CA PRO A 252 23.24 -14.15 -8.08
C PRO A 252 22.42 -14.57 -9.31
N PRO A 253 21.17 -15.00 -9.13
CA PRO A 253 20.28 -15.34 -10.23
C PRO A 253 19.99 -14.13 -11.12
N GLU A 254 19.91 -14.34 -12.43
CA GLU A 254 19.49 -13.33 -13.40
C GLU A 254 17.98 -13.44 -13.59
N ILE A 255 17.23 -12.39 -13.27
CA ILE A 255 15.76 -12.33 -13.41
C ILE A 255 15.42 -11.31 -14.50
N THR A 256 14.88 -11.78 -15.62
CA THR A 256 14.58 -10.93 -16.79
C THR A 256 13.10 -11.00 -17.14
N ARG A 257 12.45 -9.84 -17.27
CA ARG A 257 11.02 -9.76 -17.58
C ARG A 257 10.72 -10.27 -19.00
N ARG A 258 9.57 -10.94 -19.16
CA ARG A 258 9.05 -11.48 -20.42
C ARG A 258 7.74 -10.78 -20.79
N ASP A 259 7.86 -9.64 -21.49
CA ASP A 259 6.69 -8.84 -21.92
C ASP A 259 5.89 -9.49 -23.06
N ASP A 260 6.44 -10.52 -23.69
CA ASP A 260 5.77 -11.32 -24.72
C ASP A 260 4.70 -12.29 -24.17
N LEU A 261 4.77 -12.60 -22.87
CA LEU A 261 3.80 -13.46 -22.18
C LEU A 261 2.79 -12.59 -21.41
N VAL A 262 1.54 -12.55 -21.88
CA VAL A 262 0.47 -11.72 -21.31
C VAL A 262 -0.54 -12.54 -20.51
N GLU A 263 -0.82 -13.76 -20.95
CA GLU A 263 -1.75 -14.67 -20.29
C GLU A 263 -1.22 -15.07 -18.92
N ARG A 264 -2.07 -14.98 -17.90
CA ARG A 264 -1.68 -15.25 -16.51
C ARG A 264 -2.01 -16.71 -16.19
N PRO A 265 -1.17 -17.42 -15.43
CA PRO A 265 -1.56 -18.73 -14.94
C PRO A 265 -2.66 -18.56 -13.89
N ASP A 266 -3.48 -19.60 -13.71
CA ASP A 266 -4.50 -19.65 -12.67
C ASP A 266 -3.85 -20.14 -11.36
N PRO A 267 -3.67 -19.27 -10.35
CA PRO A 267 -3.26 -19.73 -9.03
C PRO A 267 -4.39 -20.52 -8.38
N VAL A 268 -4.05 -21.48 -7.52
CA VAL A 268 -5.04 -22.19 -6.71
C VAL A 268 -5.57 -21.24 -5.64
N VAL A 269 -6.86 -20.94 -5.70
CA VAL A 269 -7.54 -19.99 -4.81
C VAL A 269 -8.49 -20.75 -3.90
N MET A 270 -8.27 -20.58 -2.59
CA MET A 270 -9.15 -21.10 -1.55
C MET A 270 -9.81 -19.94 -0.81
N ALA A 271 -11.13 -19.93 -0.67
CA ALA A 271 -11.85 -18.94 0.13
C ALA A 271 -12.60 -19.65 1.24
N PHE A 272 -12.47 -19.22 2.49
CA PHE A 272 -13.14 -19.86 3.62
C PHE A 272 -13.82 -18.88 4.56
N ASP A 273 -14.77 -19.40 5.30
CA ASP A 273 -15.53 -18.75 6.36
C ASP A 273 -15.80 -19.77 7.48
N ILE A 274 -15.88 -19.31 8.73
CA ILE A 274 -16.15 -20.18 9.89
C ILE A 274 -17.45 -19.80 10.60
N GLU A 275 -18.16 -20.82 11.05
CA GLU A 275 -19.26 -20.64 11.99
C GLU A 275 -18.86 -21.18 13.36
N THR A 276 -19.22 -20.43 14.41
CA THR A 276 -18.79 -20.70 15.78
C THR A 276 -19.97 -20.68 16.74
N THR A 277 -19.83 -21.39 17.86
CA THR A 277 -20.77 -21.21 18.96
C THR A 277 -20.60 -19.84 19.58
N LYS A 278 -21.65 -19.38 20.27
CA LYS A 278 -21.57 -18.18 21.09
C LYS A 278 -22.56 -18.23 22.23
N LEU A 279 -22.21 -17.53 23.29
CA LEU A 279 -23.17 -17.21 24.35
C LEU A 279 -24.23 -16.21 23.86
N PRO A 280 -25.49 -16.30 24.35
CA PRO A 280 -26.54 -15.37 23.96
C PRO A 280 -26.16 -13.90 24.22
N LEU A 281 -26.44 -13.03 23.25
CA LEU A 281 -26.17 -11.58 23.28
C LEU A 281 -24.70 -11.20 23.50
N LYS A 282 -23.76 -12.12 23.28
CA LYS A 282 -22.31 -11.89 23.32
C LYS A 282 -21.66 -12.21 21.98
N PHE A 283 -20.48 -11.64 21.75
CA PHE A 283 -19.61 -12.09 20.68
C PHE A 283 -18.99 -13.47 21.02
N PRO A 284 -18.67 -14.29 20.00
CA PRO A 284 -17.90 -15.52 20.20
C PRO A 284 -16.56 -15.26 20.90
N ASP A 285 -16.17 -16.14 21.81
CA ASP A 285 -14.88 -16.11 22.52
C ASP A 285 -14.11 -17.40 22.26
N ALA A 286 -13.01 -17.33 21.51
CA ALA A 286 -12.24 -18.50 21.08
C ALA A 286 -11.66 -19.33 22.23
N GLU A 287 -11.54 -18.78 23.44
CA GLU A 287 -11.09 -19.53 24.62
C GLU A 287 -12.17 -20.50 25.14
N THR A 288 -13.46 -20.18 24.92
CA THR A 288 -14.58 -20.94 25.48
C THR A 288 -15.51 -21.56 24.44
N ASP A 289 -15.72 -20.88 23.32
CA ASP A 289 -16.59 -21.30 22.23
C ASP A 289 -15.84 -22.21 21.26
N GLN A 290 -16.59 -23.00 20.48
CA GLN A 290 -16.06 -23.98 19.53
C GLN A 290 -16.44 -23.63 18.09
N ILE A 291 -15.65 -24.11 17.13
CA ILE A 291 -15.99 -24.08 15.71
C ILE A 291 -17.02 -25.18 15.44
N MET A 292 -18.13 -24.79 14.82
CA MET A 292 -19.19 -25.72 14.40
C MET A 292 -19.06 -26.12 12.93
N MET A 293 -18.65 -25.20 12.06
CA MET A 293 -18.50 -25.43 10.63
C MET A 293 -17.34 -24.61 10.05
N ILE A 294 -16.66 -25.17 9.05
CA ILE A 294 -15.74 -24.42 8.17
C ILE A 294 -16.22 -24.67 6.74
N SER A 295 -16.76 -23.64 6.10
CA SER A 295 -17.14 -23.68 4.69
C SER A 295 -16.02 -23.07 3.87
N TYR A 296 -15.70 -23.68 2.72
CA TYR A 296 -14.69 -23.14 1.83
C TYR A 296 -14.91 -23.56 0.38
N MET A 297 -14.37 -22.77 -0.54
CA MET A 297 -14.33 -23.07 -1.96
C MET A 297 -12.89 -23.12 -2.45
N ILE A 298 -12.59 -24.06 -3.35
CA ILE A 298 -11.31 -24.19 -4.04
C ILE A 298 -11.58 -24.23 -5.53
N ASP A 299 -11.13 -23.22 -6.27
CA ASP A 299 -11.25 -23.13 -7.73
C ASP A 299 -12.66 -23.45 -8.29
N GLY A 300 -13.71 -23.12 -7.52
CA GLY A 300 -15.13 -23.33 -7.88
C GLY A 300 -15.79 -24.58 -7.26
N GLN A 301 -15.02 -25.50 -6.68
CA GLN A 301 -15.56 -26.62 -5.91
C GLN A 301 -15.72 -26.22 -4.44
N GLY A 302 -16.94 -26.35 -3.91
CA GLY A 302 -17.25 -26.10 -2.51
C GLY A 302 -16.99 -27.31 -1.62
N TYR A 303 -16.67 -27.04 -0.37
CA TYR A 303 -16.54 -28.02 0.71
C TYR A 303 -17.08 -27.45 2.02
N LEU A 304 -17.56 -28.33 2.88
CA LEU A 304 -18.00 -27.99 4.23
C LEU A 304 -17.49 -29.04 5.20
N ILE A 305 -16.77 -28.63 6.24
CA ILE A 305 -16.41 -29.51 7.36
C ILE A 305 -17.33 -29.18 8.53
N THR A 306 -17.97 -30.17 9.12
CA THR A 306 -18.90 -30.00 10.26
C THR A 306 -18.38 -30.69 11.51
N ASN A 307 -18.62 -30.09 12.68
CA ASN A 307 -18.33 -30.67 13.98
C ASN A 307 -19.59 -31.36 14.54
N ARG A 308 -19.58 -32.69 14.58
CA ARG A 308 -20.72 -33.52 15.01
C ARG A 308 -20.96 -33.52 16.53
N GLU A 309 -20.10 -32.89 17.34
CA GLU A 309 -20.41 -32.61 18.75
C GLU A 309 -21.52 -31.56 18.91
N ILE A 310 -21.68 -30.67 17.92
CA ILE A 310 -22.55 -29.48 17.99
C ILE A 310 -23.67 -29.59 16.97
N VAL A 311 -23.32 -29.91 15.73
CA VAL A 311 -24.29 -30.20 14.67
C VAL A 311 -25.02 -31.48 15.08
N SER A 312 -26.33 -31.60 14.91
CA SER A 312 -27.10 -32.76 15.41
C SER A 312 -27.19 -33.93 14.42
N GLU A 313 -27.16 -33.68 13.12
CA GLU A 313 -27.20 -34.70 12.06
C GLU A 313 -26.07 -34.55 11.03
N ASP A 314 -25.78 -35.64 10.31
CA ASP A 314 -24.82 -35.60 9.20
C ASP A 314 -25.43 -34.77 8.06
N ILE A 315 -24.67 -33.81 7.54
CA ILE A 315 -25.09 -33.02 6.38
C ILE A 315 -24.72 -33.78 5.10
N GLU A 316 -25.66 -33.90 4.18
CA GLU A 316 -25.46 -34.53 2.86
C GLU A 316 -24.87 -33.54 1.86
N ASP A 317 -24.16 -34.04 0.85
CA ASP A 317 -23.69 -33.24 -0.30
C ASP A 317 -24.86 -32.51 -0.97
N PHE A 318 -24.69 -31.21 -1.20
CA PHE A 318 -25.72 -30.36 -1.79
C PHE A 318 -25.11 -29.26 -2.67
N GLU A 319 -25.98 -28.56 -3.39
CA GLU A 319 -25.57 -27.46 -4.26
C GLU A 319 -26.19 -26.15 -3.79
N PHE A 320 -25.37 -25.10 -3.69
CA PHE A 320 -25.78 -23.73 -3.47
C PHE A 320 -25.30 -22.85 -4.64
N THR A 321 -26.17 -22.67 -5.62
CA THR A 321 -25.90 -21.88 -6.84
C THR A 321 -26.86 -20.69 -6.88
N PRO A 322 -26.51 -19.51 -6.30
CA PRO A 322 -27.40 -18.35 -6.24
C PRO A 322 -27.65 -17.73 -7.63
N LYS A 323 -26.71 -17.91 -8.56
CA LYS A 323 -26.85 -17.55 -9.98
C LYS A 323 -26.07 -18.54 -10.85
N PRO A 324 -26.42 -18.70 -12.14
CA PRO A 324 -25.67 -19.57 -13.06
C PRO A 324 -24.18 -19.26 -13.15
N GLU A 325 -23.77 -18.01 -12.98
CA GLU A 325 -22.35 -17.62 -12.98
C GLU A 325 -21.62 -17.89 -11.64
N TYR A 326 -22.34 -18.33 -10.61
CA TYR A 326 -21.84 -18.58 -9.25
C TYR A 326 -22.21 -20.00 -8.81
N GLU A 327 -21.65 -20.99 -9.50
CA GLU A 327 -21.86 -22.40 -9.17
C GLU A 327 -21.23 -22.75 -7.82
N GLY A 328 -21.92 -23.56 -7.01
CA GLY A 328 -21.43 -23.97 -5.72
C GLY A 328 -21.85 -25.40 -5.38
N PRO A 329 -21.31 -26.43 -6.04
CA PRO A 329 -21.45 -27.80 -5.56
C PRO A 329 -20.61 -27.98 -4.29
N PHE A 330 -21.17 -28.56 -3.22
CA PHE A 330 -20.48 -28.76 -1.95
C PHE A 330 -20.34 -30.24 -1.60
N CYS A 331 -19.10 -30.65 -1.33
CA CYS A 331 -18.78 -31.94 -0.71
C CYS A 331 -18.61 -31.78 0.80
N ILE A 332 -19.27 -32.63 1.59
CA ILE A 332 -19.33 -32.47 3.04
C ILE A 332 -18.44 -33.48 3.76
N PHE A 333 -17.68 -33.00 4.74
CA PHE A 333 -16.91 -33.80 5.68
C PHE A 333 -17.55 -33.67 7.08
N ASN A 334 -18.26 -34.71 7.50
CA ASN A 334 -18.86 -34.78 8.83
C ASN A 334 -17.84 -35.37 9.83
N GLU A 335 -17.11 -34.50 10.55
CA GLU A 335 -16.04 -34.90 11.46
C GLU A 335 -16.56 -35.07 12.90
N ALA A 336 -16.01 -36.05 13.62
CA ALA A 336 -16.57 -36.49 14.90
C ALA A 336 -16.57 -35.42 16.00
N ASP A 337 -15.56 -34.54 16.01
CA ASP A 337 -15.36 -33.48 16.99
C ASP A 337 -14.60 -32.28 16.39
N GLU A 338 -14.42 -31.22 17.18
CA GLU A 338 -13.70 -30.01 16.76
C GLU A 338 -12.23 -30.28 16.38
N ALA A 339 -11.56 -31.22 17.07
CA ALA A 339 -10.15 -31.53 16.81
C ALA A 339 -9.98 -32.18 15.42
N HIS A 340 -10.85 -33.13 15.07
CA HIS A 340 -10.87 -33.76 13.75
C HIS A 340 -11.28 -32.77 12.65
N LEU A 341 -12.20 -31.84 12.93
CA LEU A 341 -12.55 -30.76 12.01
C LEU A 341 -11.32 -29.88 11.66
N ILE A 342 -10.57 -29.43 12.68
CA ILE A 342 -9.39 -28.58 12.47
C ILE A 342 -8.28 -29.38 11.77
N GLN A 343 -8.11 -30.65 12.13
CA GLN A 343 -7.14 -31.53 11.47
C GLN A 343 -7.48 -31.72 9.98
N ARG A 344 -8.74 -32.03 9.64
CA ARG A 344 -9.22 -32.14 8.25
C ARG A 344 -8.97 -30.86 7.47
N TRP A 345 -9.22 -29.71 8.09
CA TRP A 345 -8.97 -28.40 7.49
C TRP A 345 -7.49 -28.22 7.12
N PHE A 346 -6.58 -28.49 8.06
CA PHE A 346 -5.14 -28.39 7.80
C PHE A 346 -4.65 -29.42 6.78
N GLU A 347 -5.11 -30.67 6.86
CA GLU A 347 -4.81 -31.73 5.88
C GLU A 347 -5.20 -31.28 4.47
N HIS A 348 -6.40 -30.73 4.29
CA HIS A 348 -6.87 -30.35 2.97
C HIS A 348 -6.14 -29.11 2.41
N ILE A 349 -5.71 -28.17 3.27
CA ILE A 349 -4.78 -27.08 2.86
C ILE A 349 -3.45 -27.68 2.37
N GLN A 350 -2.88 -28.64 3.09
CA GLN A 350 -1.60 -29.27 2.72
C GLN A 350 -1.70 -30.10 1.42
N GLU A 351 -2.86 -30.73 1.18
CA GLU A 351 -3.12 -31.50 -0.04
C GLU A 351 -3.28 -30.59 -1.26
N THR A 352 -4.10 -29.54 -1.14
CA THR A 352 -4.46 -28.64 -2.25
C THR A 352 -3.42 -27.56 -2.50
N LYS A 353 -2.61 -27.23 -1.48
CA LYS A 353 -1.52 -26.26 -1.53
C LYS A 353 -2.00 -24.94 -2.15
N PRO A 354 -2.96 -24.23 -1.56
CA PRO A 354 -3.46 -22.99 -2.13
C PRO A 354 -2.33 -21.97 -2.28
N ASN A 355 -2.37 -21.23 -3.38
CA ASN A 355 -1.49 -20.08 -3.59
C ASN A 355 -2.02 -18.85 -2.87
N ILE A 356 -3.34 -18.79 -2.71
CA ILE A 356 -4.07 -17.67 -2.14
C ILE A 356 -5.17 -18.24 -1.25
N ILE A 357 -5.21 -17.80 0.01
CA ILE A 357 -6.35 -18.01 0.90
C ILE A 357 -7.09 -16.69 1.07
N VAL A 358 -8.40 -16.72 0.92
CA VAL A 358 -9.30 -15.57 0.93
C VAL A 358 -10.26 -15.69 2.10
N THR A 359 -10.55 -14.57 2.75
CA THR A 359 -11.56 -14.48 3.82
C THR A 359 -12.36 -13.19 3.69
N TYR A 360 -13.40 -13.06 4.51
CA TYR A 360 -14.07 -11.78 4.77
C TYR A 360 -13.92 -11.42 6.24
N ASN A 361 -13.05 -10.46 6.57
CA ASN A 361 -12.70 -10.10 7.96
C ASN A 361 -11.87 -11.17 8.70
N GLY A 362 -11.21 -12.09 7.99
CA GLY A 362 -10.49 -13.20 8.61
C GLY A 362 -9.29 -12.79 9.46
N ASP A 363 -8.66 -11.64 9.19
CA ASP A 363 -7.57 -11.12 10.03
C ASP A 363 -8.03 -10.87 11.48
N PHE A 364 -9.31 -10.53 11.70
CA PHE A 364 -9.84 -10.12 13.00
C PHE A 364 -10.84 -11.08 13.62
N PHE A 365 -11.26 -12.13 12.91
CA PHE A 365 -12.18 -13.14 13.41
C PHE A 365 -11.70 -14.56 13.10
N ASP A 366 -11.77 -14.98 11.84
CA ASP A 366 -11.61 -16.38 11.42
C ASP A 366 -10.25 -16.97 11.81
N TRP A 367 -9.15 -16.34 11.38
CA TRP A 367 -7.81 -16.84 11.67
C TRP A 367 -7.46 -16.87 13.16
N PRO A 368 -7.69 -15.79 13.95
CA PRO A 368 -7.45 -15.85 15.39
C PRO A 368 -8.30 -16.91 16.11
N PHE A 369 -9.52 -17.15 15.64
CA PHE A 369 -10.35 -18.19 16.21
C PHE A 369 -9.75 -19.58 15.92
N VAL A 370 -9.44 -19.87 14.66
CA VAL A 370 -8.81 -21.14 14.25
C VAL A 370 -7.47 -21.38 14.97
N GLU A 371 -6.60 -20.37 15.06
CA GLU A 371 -5.31 -20.47 15.78
C GLU A 371 -5.50 -20.86 17.25
N THR A 372 -6.43 -20.18 17.93
CA THR A 372 -6.69 -20.39 19.35
C THR A 372 -7.28 -21.78 19.58
N ARG A 373 -8.28 -22.19 18.77
CA ARG A 373 -8.89 -23.53 18.88
C ARG A 373 -7.91 -24.65 18.54
N ALA A 374 -7.09 -24.47 17.52
CA ALA A 374 -6.02 -25.43 17.20
C ALA A 374 -5.06 -25.60 18.40
N THR A 375 -4.69 -24.50 19.05
CA THR A 375 -3.80 -24.52 20.22
C THR A 375 -4.43 -25.27 21.41
N VAL A 376 -5.73 -25.10 21.66
CA VAL A 376 -6.46 -25.84 22.71
C VAL A 376 -6.37 -27.35 22.50
N HIS A 377 -6.38 -27.81 21.24
CA HIS A 377 -6.26 -29.21 20.85
C HIS A 377 -4.81 -29.67 20.64
N GLY A 378 -3.81 -28.85 20.99
CA GLY A 378 -2.39 -29.20 20.90
C GLY A 378 -1.80 -29.15 19.48
N MET A 379 -2.50 -28.53 18.53
CA MET A 379 -2.03 -28.32 17.16
C MET A 379 -1.40 -26.92 17.02
N SER A 380 -0.34 -26.82 16.20
CA SER A 380 0.30 -25.53 15.91
C SER A 380 0.00 -25.11 14.48
N MET A 381 -0.92 -24.15 14.31
CA MET A 381 -1.29 -23.62 12.98
C MET A 381 -0.07 -23.16 12.17
N LEU A 382 0.93 -22.58 12.85
CA LEU A 382 2.20 -22.20 12.24
C LEU A 382 2.95 -23.41 11.66
N GLN A 383 3.05 -24.52 12.40
CA GLN A 383 3.78 -25.70 11.95
C GLN A 383 3.00 -26.49 10.88
N GLU A 384 1.67 -26.50 10.97
CA GLU A 384 0.81 -27.24 10.06
C GLU A 384 0.68 -26.55 8.70
N ILE A 385 0.39 -25.25 8.67
CA ILE A 385 0.05 -24.55 7.41
C ILE A 385 0.87 -23.27 7.18
N GLY A 386 1.77 -22.90 8.08
CA GLY A 386 2.68 -21.76 7.88
C GLY A 386 2.09 -20.37 8.14
N PHE A 387 0.83 -20.28 8.59
CA PHE A 387 0.18 -19.01 8.93
C PHE A 387 0.53 -18.57 10.36
N GLN A 388 0.81 -17.28 10.51
CA GLN A 388 1.00 -16.63 11.81
C GLN A 388 0.57 -15.18 11.78
N LYS A 389 0.27 -14.67 12.97
CA LYS A 389 -0.01 -13.25 13.21
C LYS A 389 1.25 -12.39 13.11
N ASP A 390 1.17 -11.28 12.38
CA ASP A 390 2.23 -10.28 12.29
C ASP A 390 2.12 -9.21 13.41
N ASN A 391 3.01 -8.22 13.40
CA ASN A 391 3.03 -7.15 14.41
C ASN A 391 1.82 -6.20 14.33
N GLN A 392 1.07 -6.19 13.22
CA GLN A 392 -0.17 -5.42 13.04
C GLN A 392 -1.41 -6.24 13.41
N GLY A 393 -1.21 -7.50 13.79
CA GLY A 393 -2.28 -8.41 14.15
C GLY A 393 -2.95 -9.10 12.96
N GLU A 394 -2.32 -9.10 11.79
CA GLU A 394 -2.82 -9.69 10.54
C GLU A 394 -2.18 -11.06 10.32
N TYR A 395 -2.91 -12.02 9.76
CA TYR A 395 -2.40 -13.37 9.49
C TYR A 395 -1.80 -13.45 8.11
N LYS A 396 -0.55 -13.95 8.04
CA LYS A 396 0.24 -14.03 6.81
C LYS A 396 1.02 -15.34 6.76
N SER A 397 1.35 -15.77 5.54
CA SER A 397 2.17 -16.93 5.25
C SER A 397 3.08 -16.62 4.06
N PRO A 398 4.39 -16.96 4.08
CA PRO A 398 5.28 -16.69 2.95
C PRO A 398 4.87 -17.34 1.61
N PRO A 399 4.51 -18.65 1.57
CA PRO A 399 4.15 -19.31 0.31
C PRO A 399 2.68 -19.14 -0.10
N CYS A 400 1.82 -18.63 0.79
CA CYS A 400 0.40 -18.49 0.56
C CYS A 400 -0.09 -17.08 0.93
N ILE A 401 -0.58 -16.35 -0.06
CA ILE A 401 -1.06 -14.96 0.11
C ILE A 401 -2.39 -14.98 0.88
N HIS A 402 -2.59 -14.03 1.80
CA HIS A 402 -3.86 -13.88 2.51
C HIS A 402 -4.67 -12.67 2.01
N MET A 403 -5.75 -12.92 1.27
CA MET A 403 -6.61 -11.88 0.72
C MET A 403 -7.87 -11.69 1.57
N ASP A 404 -7.81 -10.80 2.56
CA ASP A 404 -9.00 -10.37 3.31
C ASP A 404 -9.81 -9.35 2.49
N CYS A 405 -10.93 -9.81 1.93
CA CYS A 405 -11.80 -9.00 1.08
C CYS A 405 -12.36 -7.76 1.79
N LEU A 406 -12.49 -7.77 3.13
CA LEU A 406 -12.97 -6.60 3.86
C LEU A 406 -12.04 -5.39 3.71
N ARG A 407 -10.72 -5.63 3.52
CA ARG A 407 -9.73 -4.56 3.28
C ARG A 407 -10.02 -3.85 1.96
N TRP A 408 -10.31 -4.61 0.91
CA TRP A 408 -10.74 -4.06 -0.38
C TRP A 408 -12.11 -3.38 -0.27
N VAL A 409 -13.06 -3.97 0.45
CA VAL A 409 -14.39 -3.36 0.64
C VAL A 409 -14.27 -1.98 1.29
N LYS A 410 -13.46 -1.85 2.35
CA LYS A 410 -13.27 -0.58 3.05
C LYS A 410 -12.55 0.48 2.20
N ARG A 411 -11.56 0.07 1.39
CA ARG A 411 -10.69 1.02 0.67
C ARG A 411 -11.16 1.36 -0.73
N ASP A 412 -11.59 0.36 -1.50
CA ASP A 412 -11.69 0.45 -2.97
C ASP A 412 -13.11 0.18 -3.51
N SER A 413 -14.03 -0.37 -2.71
CA SER A 413 -15.37 -0.71 -3.21
C SER A 413 -16.29 0.47 -3.47
N TYR A 414 -15.97 1.64 -2.92
CA TYR A 414 -16.81 2.85 -2.92
C TYR A 414 -18.18 2.66 -2.23
N LEU A 415 -18.34 1.62 -1.42
CA LEU A 415 -19.54 1.38 -0.63
C LEU A 415 -19.56 2.27 0.62
N PRO A 416 -20.75 2.75 1.05
CA PRO A 416 -20.88 3.45 2.32
C PRO A 416 -20.57 2.51 3.48
N VAL A 417 -20.09 3.06 4.59
CA VAL A 417 -19.67 2.28 5.78
C VAL A 417 -20.75 1.32 6.29
N GLY A 418 -22.02 1.73 6.23
CA GLY A 418 -23.16 0.88 6.62
C GLY A 418 -23.37 -0.37 5.75
N SER A 419 -22.71 -0.46 4.60
CA SER A 419 -22.80 -1.56 3.63
C SER A 419 -21.48 -2.35 3.51
N HIS A 420 -20.61 -2.26 4.52
CA HIS A 420 -19.33 -3.00 4.57
C HIS A 420 -19.45 -4.40 5.18
N ASN A 421 -20.64 -4.86 5.56
CA ASN A 421 -20.84 -6.27 5.93
C ASN A 421 -20.93 -7.15 4.67
N LEU A 422 -20.63 -8.44 4.81
CA LEU A 422 -20.56 -9.38 3.69
C LEU A 422 -21.86 -9.41 2.87
N LYS A 423 -23.02 -9.48 3.53
CA LYS A 423 -24.33 -9.57 2.86
C LYS A 423 -24.61 -8.35 1.99
N ALA A 424 -24.45 -7.14 2.53
CA ALA A 424 -24.64 -5.89 1.80
C ALA A 424 -23.61 -5.70 0.69
N ALA A 425 -22.34 -6.07 0.93
CA ALA A 425 -21.28 -5.99 -0.08
C ALA A 425 -21.53 -6.97 -1.23
N ALA A 426 -21.87 -8.22 -0.93
CA ALA A 426 -22.22 -9.25 -1.91
C ALA A 426 -23.45 -8.86 -2.72
N LYS A 427 -24.50 -8.32 -2.07
CA LYS A 427 -25.67 -7.78 -2.76
C LYS A 427 -25.30 -6.66 -3.74
N ALA A 428 -24.49 -5.70 -3.30
CA ALA A 428 -24.12 -4.56 -4.12
C ALA A 428 -23.15 -4.92 -5.27
N LYS A 429 -22.29 -5.92 -5.08
CA LYS A 429 -21.24 -6.30 -6.04
C LYS A 429 -21.62 -7.52 -6.89
N LEU A 430 -22.09 -8.60 -6.30
CA LEU A 430 -22.46 -9.84 -7.00
C LEU A 430 -23.90 -9.81 -7.54
N GLY A 431 -24.75 -8.94 -7.00
CA GLY A 431 -26.10 -8.70 -7.50
C GLY A 431 -27.09 -9.83 -7.21
N TYR A 432 -26.91 -10.57 -6.12
CA TYR A 432 -27.91 -11.48 -5.53
C TYR A 432 -28.01 -11.21 -4.02
N ASP A 433 -29.10 -11.63 -3.39
CA ASP A 433 -29.28 -11.57 -1.94
C ASP A 433 -28.74 -12.86 -1.30
N PRO A 434 -27.61 -12.82 -0.56
CA PRO A 434 -27.13 -14.01 0.15
C PRO A 434 -28.09 -14.42 1.27
N VAL A 435 -27.98 -15.66 1.73
CA VAL A 435 -28.81 -16.16 2.84
C VAL A 435 -28.50 -15.33 4.09
N GLU A 436 -29.52 -14.73 4.70
CA GLU A 436 -29.39 -14.01 5.96
C GLU A 436 -29.92 -14.89 7.10
N LEU A 437 -29.17 -14.92 8.19
CA LEU A 437 -29.54 -15.60 9.42
C LEU A 437 -29.19 -14.71 10.62
N ASP A 438 -30.05 -14.70 11.64
CA ASP A 438 -29.76 -14.00 12.89
C ASP A 438 -28.65 -14.77 13.64
N PRO A 439 -27.52 -14.14 14.00
CA PRO A 439 -26.45 -14.79 14.76
C PRO A 439 -26.90 -15.42 16.09
N GLU A 440 -28.00 -14.95 16.69
CA GLU A 440 -28.55 -15.53 17.92
C GLU A 440 -29.27 -16.88 17.68
N GLU A 441 -29.65 -17.20 16.44
CA GLU A 441 -30.31 -18.45 16.09
C GLU A 441 -29.33 -19.57 15.70
N MET A 442 -28.09 -19.23 15.33
CA MET A 442 -27.10 -20.19 14.81
C MET A 442 -26.89 -21.41 15.72
N CYS A 443 -26.68 -21.18 17.03
CA CYS A 443 -26.47 -22.29 17.98
C CYS A 443 -27.71 -23.18 18.15
N ARG A 444 -28.92 -22.60 18.10
CA ARG A 444 -30.17 -23.36 18.14
C ARG A 444 -30.33 -24.19 16.87
N MET A 445 -30.08 -23.59 15.72
CA MET A 445 -30.22 -24.24 14.42
C MET A 445 -29.19 -25.35 14.21
N ALA A 446 -27.99 -25.26 14.79
CA ALA A 446 -27.03 -26.37 14.76
C ALA A 446 -27.63 -27.68 15.32
N THR A 447 -28.58 -27.59 16.26
CA THR A 447 -29.28 -28.75 16.81
C THR A 447 -30.64 -29.00 16.15
N GLU A 448 -31.43 -27.97 15.89
CA GLU A 448 -32.82 -28.11 15.43
C GLU A 448 -32.96 -28.18 13.90
N GLU A 449 -32.13 -27.44 13.15
CA GLU A 449 -32.24 -27.24 11.69
C GLU A 449 -30.84 -27.16 11.01
N PRO A 450 -29.98 -28.18 11.19
CA PRO A 450 -28.56 -28.09 10.82
C PRO A 450 -28.33 -27.98 9.30
N GLN A 451 -29.19 -28.55 8.45
CA GLN A 451 -29.13 -28.36 7.00
C GLN A 451 -29.33 -26.89 6.57
N VAL A 452 -30.19 -26.16 7.27
CA VAL A 452 -30.43 -24.74 6.98
C VAL A 452 -29.21 -23.90 7.40
N LEU A 453 -28.63 -24.21 8.56
CA LEU A 453 -27.38 -23.58 9.00
C LEU A 453 -26.22 -23.88 8.04
N ALA A 454 -26.10 -25.11 7.55
CA ALA A 454 -25.11 -25.49 6.53
C ALA A 454 -25.29 -24.67 5.24
N THR A 455 -26.54 -24.45 4.81
CA THR A 455 -26.84 -23.61 3.63
C THR A 455 -26.41 -22.16 3.83
N TYR A 456 -26.58 -21.61 5.04
CA TYR A 456 -26.07 -20.29 5.40
C TYR A 456 -24.54 -20.23 5.37
N SER A 457 -23.87 -21.18 6.02
CA SER A 457 -22.40 -21.24 6.07
C SER A 457 -21.78 -21.33 4.67
N VAL A 458 -22.31 -22.20 3.79
CA VAL A 458 -21.80 -22.29 2.42
C VAL A 458 -22.11 -21.04 1.59
N SER A 459 -23.22 -20.35 1.86
CA SER A 459 -23.55 -19.08 1.18
C SER A 459 -22.48 -18.02 1.41
N ASP A 460 -21.83 -18.00 2.56
CA ASP A 460 -20.77 -17.04 2.87
C ASP A 460 -19.43 -17.40 2.24
N ALA A 461 -19.10 -18.69 2.13
CA ALA A 461 -17.97 -19.14 1.32
C ALA A 461 -18.17 -18.79 -0.18
N VAL A 462 -19.36 -19.02 -0.75
CA VAL A 462 -19.69 -18.66 -2.14
C VAL A 462 -19.57 -17.16 -2.36
N ALA A 463 -20.15 -16.34 -1.47
CA ALA A 463 -20.07 -14.89 -1.57
C ALA A 463 -18.61 -14.39 -1.52
N THR A 464 -17.83 -14.93 -0.59
CA THR A 464 -16.42 -14.55 -0.39
C THR A 464 -15.55 -14.95 -1.59
N TYR A 465 -15.68 -16.19 -2.08
CA TYR A 465 -14.96 -16.70 -3.23
C TYR A 465 -15.23 -15.87 -4.49
N TYR A 466 -16.50 -15.69 -4.85
CA TYR A 466 -16.83 -14.99 -6.10
C TYR A 466 -16.59 -13.48 -6.02
N MET A 467 -16.76 -12.86 -4.85
CA MET A 467 -16.35 -11.46 -4.68
C MET A 467 -14.85 -11.29 -4.90
N TYR A 468 -14.04 -12.22 -4.37
CA TYR A 468 -12.61 -12.22 -4.63
C TYR A 468 -12.30 -12.39 -6.12
N MET A 469 -12.80 -13.46 -6.75
CA MET A 469 -12.48 -13.77 -8.15
C MET A 469 -12.93 -12.69 -9.13
N LYS A 470 -14.12 -12.08 -8.91
CA LYS A 470 -14.67 -11.07 -9.82
C LYS A 470 -14.09 -9.68 -9.60
N TYR A 471 -13.77 -9.31 -8.37
CA TYR A 471 -13.38 -7.92 -8.03
C TYR A 471 -11.97 -7.80 -7.49
N VAL A 472 -11.62 -8.55 -6.44
CA VAL A 472 -10.36 -8.33 -5.70
C VAL A 472 -9.16 -8.89 -6.47
N HIS A 473 -9.23 -10.13 -6.95
CA HIS A 473 -8.15 -10.80 -7.69
C HIS A 473 -7.63 -9.96 -8.87
N PRO A 474 -8.46 -9.62 -9.89
CA PRO A 474 -7.97 -8.88 -11.05
C PRO A 474 -7.46 -7.49 -10.66
N PHE A 475 -8.09 -6.83 -9.69
CA PHE A 475 -7.72 -5.49 -9.25
C PHE A 475 -6.36 -5.46 -8.54
N ILE A 476 -6.17 -6.31 -7.53
CA ILE A 476 -4.93 -6.32 -6.73
C ILE A 476 -3.74 -6.76 -7.58
N PHE A 477 -3.87 -7.84 -8.36
CA PHE A 477 -2.78 -8.28 -9.23
C PHE A 477 -2.49 -7.28 -10.36
N ALA A 478 -3.49 -6.56 -10.88
CA ALA A 478 -3.23 -5.46 -11.81
C ALA A 478 -2.44 -4.32 -11.15
N LEU A 479 -2.77 -3.92 -9.92
CA LEU A 479 -2.00 -2.93 -9.17
C LEU A 479 -0.56 -3.38 -8.89
N CYS A 480 -0.36 -4.67 -8.56
CA CYS A 480 0.97 -5.25 -8.35
C CYS A 480 1.89 -5.13 -9.57
N THR A 481 1.36 -5.02 -10.80
CA THR A 481 2.18 -4.87 -12.01
C THR A 481 2.99 -3.57 -12.06
N ILE A 482 2.58 -2.55 -11.29
CA ILE A 482 3.18 -1.21 -11.26
C ILE A 482 3.61 -0.77 -9.85
N ILE A 483 3.04 -1.34 -8.79
CA ILE A 483 3.40 -1.04 -7.41
C ILE A 483 4.50 -1.99 -6.96
N PRO A 484 5.63 -1.49 -6.43
CA PRO A 484 6.79 -2.31 -6.05
C PRO A 484 6.60 -3.02 -4.70
N MET A 485 5.48 -3.73 -4.51
CA MET A 485 5.07 -4.38 -3.25
C MET A 485 4.46 -5.75 -3.50
N GLU A 486 4.42 -6.59 -2.46
CA GLU A 486 3.73 -7.88 -2.47
C GLU A 486 2.19 -7.71 -2.43
N PRO A 487 1.40 -8.69 -2.92
CA PRO A 487 -0.05 -8.55 -2.98
C PRO A 487 -0.72 -8.29 -1.63
N ASP A 488 -0.22 -8.89 -0.55
CA ASP A 488 -0.72 -8.67 0.81
C ASP A 488 -0.60 -7.19 1.24
N GLU A 489 0.50 -6.52 0.90
CA GLU A 489 0.70 -5.10 1.17
C GLU A 489 -0.14 -4.22 0.24
N VAL A 490 -0.23 -4.58 -1.05
CA VAL A 490 -1.05 -3.83 -2.02
C VAL A 490 -2.52 -3.83 -1.62
N LEU A 491 -3.03 -4.90 -1.00
CA LEU A 491 -4.40 -4.95 -0.46
C LEU A 491 -4.56 -4.11 0.81
N ARG A 492 -3.56 -4.10 1.71
CA ARG A 492 -3.72 -3.58 3.08
C ARG A 492 -3.24 -2.15 3.30
N LYS A 493 -2.25 -1.68 2.54
CA LYS A 493 -1.72 -0.32 2.71
C LYS A 493 -2.74 0.74 2.27
N GLY A 494 -2.68 1.91 2.89
CA GLY A 494 -3.50 3.05 2.46
C GLY A 494 -3.13 3.49 1.04
N SER A 495 -4.10 4.01 0.29
CA SER A 495 -3.89 4.49 -1.09
C SER A 495 -2.79 5.56 -1.19
N GLY A 496 -2.63 6.40 -0.16
CA GLY A 496 -1.53 7.37 -0.08
C GLY A 496 -0.14 6.72 -0.10
N THR A 497 0.04 5.59 0.59
CA THR A 497 1.30 4.82 0.58
C THR A 497 1.55 4.15 -0.77
N LEU A 498 0.48 3.71 -1.45
CA LEU A 498 0.59 3.19 -2.82
C LEU A 498 1.06 4.28 -3.80
N CYS A 499 0.52 5.50 -3.65
CA CYS A 499 0.99 6.67 -4.42
C CYS A 499 2.44 7.03 -4.09
N GLU A 500 2.85 7.00 -2.82
CA GLU A 500 4.24 7.21 -2.40
C GLU A 500 5.19 6.24 -3.13
N ALA A 501 4.84 4.96 -3.16
CA ALA A 501 5.63 3.94 -3.84
C ALA A 501 5.74 4.18 -5.37
N LEU A 502 4.65 4.56 -6.03
CA LEU A 502 4.66 4.92 -7.45
C LEU A 502 5.54 6.15 -7.74
N LEU A 503 5.48 7.17 -6.87
CA LEU A 503 6.33 8.36 -6.98
C LEU A 503 7.80 8.02 -6.76
N MET A 504 8.12 7.11 -5.84
CA MET A 504 9.49 6.62 -5.62
C MET A 504 10.05 5.90 -6.86
N VAL A 505 9.24 5.09 -7.56
CA VAL A 505 9.63 4.46 -8.83
C VAL A 505 10.03 5.53 -9.86
N GLN A 506 9.18 6.54 -10.06
CA GLN A 506 9.44 7.59 -11.03
C GLN A 506 10.65 8.46 -10.64
N ALA A 507 10.76 8.84 -9.37
CA ALA A 507 11.88 9.61 -8.84
C ALA A 507 13.22 8.84 -9.00
N TYR A 508 13.22 7.53 -8.76
CA TYR A 508 14.40 6.69 -8.94
C TYR A 508 14.85 6.67 -10.41
N HIS A 509 13.92 6.50 -11.35
CA HIS A 509 14.24 6.53 -12.79
C HIS A 509 14.71 7.90 -13.28
N ALA A 510 14.23 8.97 -12.66
CA ALA A 510 14.70 10.34 -12.92
C ALA A 510 16.00 10.71 -12.16
N ASN A 511 16.61 9.77 -11.41
CA ASN A 511 17.78 10.00 -10.55
C ASN A 511 17.57 11.10 -9.49
N ILE A 512 16.32 11.31 -9.06
CA ILE A 512 15.94 12.23 -7.98
C ILE A 512 16.18 11.52 -6.64
N VAL A 513 16.72 12.24 -5.65
CA VAL A 513 16.82 11.74 -4.27
C VAL A 513 15.46 11.87 -3.58
N PHE A 514 15.03 10.84 -2.86
CA PHE A 514 13.73 10.93 -2.19
C PHE A 514 13.79 11.94 -1.03
N PRO A 515 12.77 12.81 -0.87
CA PRO A 515 12.64 13.61 0.33
C PRO A 515 12.43 12.70 1.55
N ASN A 516 12.90 13.13 2.71
CA ASN A 516 12.56 12.46 3.96
C ASN A 516 11.08 12.69 4.28
N LYS A 517 10.47 11.78 5.04
CA LYS A 517 9.09 11.93 5.50
C LYS A 517 8.92 13.23 6.28
N GLN A 518 7.81 13.90 6.06
CA GLN A 518 7.48 15.13 6.78
C GLN A 518 7.24 14.81 8.26
N GLU A 519 7.94 15.53 9.13
CA GLU A 519 7.74 15.44 10.58
C GLU A 519 6.69 16.47 11.02
N THR A 520 5.77 16.05 11.90
CA THR A 520 4.78 16.95 12.48
C THR A 520 5.47 17.93 13.41
N VAL A 521 5.27 19.23 13.16
CA VAL A 521 5.78 20.30 14.03
C VAL A 521 4.75 20.55 15.14
N PHE A 522 5.11 20.25 16.37
CA PHE A 522 4.27 20.52 17.54
C PHE A 522 4.34 21.98 17.96
N ASN A 523 3.24 22.52 18.49
CA ASN A 523 3.13 23.87 19.04
C ASN A 523 3.48 24.98 18.03
N LYS A 524 3.02 24.84 16.78
CA LYS A 524 3.16 25.90 15.78
C LYS A 524 2.36 27.13 16.25
N LEU A 525 2.99 28.29 16.23
CA LEU A 525 2.34 29.55 16.57
C LEU A 525 1.83 30.24 15.32
N THR A 526 0.67 30.88 15.42
CA THR A 526 0.23 31.86 14.43
C THR A 526 1.08 33.13 14.52
N ASN A 527 1.01 33.97 13.49
CA ASN A 527 1.75 35.24 13.45
C ASN A 527 1.37 36.20 14.59
N ASP A 528 0.17 36.05 15.14
CA ASP A 528 -0.38 36.79 16.29
C ASP A 528 -0.18 36.08 17.64
N GLY A 529 0.54 34.95 17.66
CA GLY A 529 1.04 34.32 18.89
C GLY A 529 0.13 33.28 19.54
N HIS A 530 -0.93 32.84 18.85
CA HIS A 530 -1.79 31.75 19.30
C HIS A 530 -1.21 30.39 18.93
N VAL A 531 -1.44 29.39 19.78
CA VAL A 531 -1.05 28.01 19.47
C VAL A 531 -2.07 27.42 18.51
N LEU A 532 -1.59 26.92 17.37
CA LEU A 532 -2.40 26.18 16.41
C LEU A 532 -2.70 24.78 16.95
N ASP A 533 -3.98 24.44 17.01
CA ASP A 533 -4.46 23.08 17.28
C ASP A 533 -4.45 22.26 15.98
N SER A 534 -5.00 22.83 14.90
CA SER A 534 -5.00 22.22 13.57
C SER A 534 -4.71 23.24 12.48
N GLU A 535 -4.03 22.81 11.41
CA GLU A 535 -3.84 23.61 10.20
C GLU A 535 -4.24 22.83 8.93
N THR A 536 -4.95 23.50 8.03
CA THR A 536 -5.46 22.92 6.79
C THR A 536 -5.76 24.00 5.75
N TYR A 537 -6.49 23.64 4.70
CA TYR A 537 -6.96 24.53 3.64
C TYR A 537 -8.48 24.42 3.47
N VAL A 538 -9.10 25.43 2.86
CA VAL A 538 -10.52 25.37 2.48
C VAL A 538 -10.70 24.34 1.35
N GLY A 539 -11.44 23.27 1.62
CA GLY A 539 -11.65 22.14 0.72
C GLY A 539 -12.76 22.37 -0.33
N GLY A 540 -13.44 21.29 -0.72
CA GLY A 540 -14.53 21.33 -1.69
C GLY A 540 -15.70 22.21 -1.23
N HIS A 541 -16.28 22.97 -2.17
CA HIS A 541 -17.48 23.75 -1.92
C HIS A 541 -18.73 22.88 -2.12
N VAL A 542 -19.64 22.88 -1.15
CA VAL A 542 -20.89 22.13 -1.20
C VAL A 542 -22.03 23.08 -0.91
N GLU A 543 -23.02 23.13 -1.79
CA GLU A 543 -24.19 23.99 -1.67
C GLU A 543 -25.47 23.21 -2.03
N ALA A 544 -26.49 23.30 -1.19
CA ALA A 544 -27.82 22.77 -1.45
C ALA A 544 -28.75 23.94 -1.81
N LEU A 545 -28.82 24.27 -3.10
CA LEU A 545 -29.55 25.44 -3.62
C LEU A 545 -31.06 25.33 -3.44
N GLU A 546 -31.61 24.17 -3.79
CA GLU A 546 -33.04 23.87 -3.72
C GLU A 546 -33.27 22.46 -3.19
N SER A 547 -34.37 22.26 -2.46
CA SER A 547 -34.80 20.96 -1.95
C SER A 547 -36.23 20.68 -2.41
N GLY A 548 -36.51 19.45 -2.82
CA GLY A 548 -37.84 19.05 -3.28
C GLY A 548 -37.81 17.86 -4.21
N VAL A 549 -38.98 17.51 -4.74
CA VAL A 549 -39.13 16.45 -5.75
C VAL A 549 -39.11 17.08 -7.13
N PHE A 550 -38.06 16.81 -7.89
CA PHE A 550 -37.94 17.21 -9.29
C PHE A 550 -38.08 15.96 -10.16
N ARG A 551 -39.01 15.99 -11.11
CA ARG A 551 -39.28 14.88 -12.04
C ARG A 551 -39.49 15.41 -13.44
N SER A 552 -39.10 14.62 -14.43
CA SER A 552 -39.24 14.96 -15.85
C SER A 552 -40.69 15.06 -16.34
N ASP A 553 -41.67 14.67 -15.52
CA ASP A 553 -43.11 14.74 -15.84
C ASP A 553 -43.87 15.76 -14.98
N ILE A 554 -43.19 16.49 -14.10
CA ILE A 554 -43.79 17.53 -13.27
C ILE A 554 -43.30 18.90 -13.76
N PRO A 555 -44.18 19.80 -14.24
CA PRO A 555 -43.77 21.12 -14.68
C PRO A 555 -43.13 21.95 -13.56
N CYS A 556 -42.00 22.57 -13.87
CA CYS A 556 -41.26 23.48 -13.00
C CYS A 556 -41.32 24.91 -13.54
N ARG A 557 -41.19 25.89 -12.65
CA ARG A 557 -41.10 27.31 -13.03
C ARG A 557 -39.65 27.67 -13.30
N PHE A 558 -39.37 28.13 -14.52
CA PHE A 558 -38.05 28.62 -14.91
C PHE A 558 -38.08 30.14 -15.01
N LYS A 559 -37.16 30.80 -14.30
CA LYS A 559 -36.88 32.23 -14.43
C LYS A 559 -35.48 32.41 -14.95
N MET A 560 -35.36 32.51 -16.27
CA MET A 560 -34.07 32.55 -16.97
C MET A 560 -33.56 33.99 -17.12
N ASN A 561 -32.24 34.16 -17.27
CA ASN A 561 -31.60 35.46 -17.48
C ASN A 561 -31.36 35.69 -19.00
N PRO A 562 -32.08 36.63 -19.67
CA PRO A 562 -31.91 36.89 -21.09
C PRO A 562 -30.48 37.25 -21.50
N ALA A 563 -29.74 37.95 -20.64
CA ALA A 563 -28.36 38.35 -20.92
C ALA A 563 -27.40 37.14 -21.04
N ALA A 564 -27.69 36.05 -20.32
CA ALA A 564 -26.91 34.82 -20.45
C ALA A 564 -27.11 34.17 -21.83
N PHE A 565 -28.33 34.21 -22.37
CA PHE A 565 -28.60 33.68 -23.72
C PHE A 565 -27.96 34.53 -24.82
N ASP A 566 -27.89 35.85 -24.65
CA ASP A 566 -27.13 36.73 -25.57
C ASP A 566 -25.66 36.34 -25.65
N PHE A 567 -25.04 36.07 -24.50
CA PHE A 567 -23.66 35.58 -24.45
C PHE A 567 -23.50 34.21 -25.13
N LEU A 568 -24.41 33.27 -24.88
CA LEU A 568 -24.37 31.94 -25.50
C LEU A 568 -24.55 32.02 -27.02
N LEU A 569 -25.50 32.82 -27.51
CA LEU A 569 -25.80 33.01 -28.93
C LEU A 569 -24.58 33.49 -29.72
N GLN A 570 -23.80 34.42 -29.16
CA GLN A 570 -22.58 34.94 -29.78
C GLN A 570 -21.47 33.89 -29.88
N ARG A 571 -21.53 32.81 -29.09
CA ARG A 571 -20.45 31.81 -29.00
C ARG A 571 -20.82 30.43 -29.58
N VAL A 572 -22.05 30.21 -30.05
CA VAL A 572 -22.50 28.90 -30.54
C VAL A 572 -21.52 28.27 -31.54
N GLU A 573 -21.13 29.01 -32.58
CA GLU A 573 -20.20 28.52 -33.61
C GLU A 573 -18.82 28.19 -33.03
N LEU A 574 -18.30 29.05 -32.14
CA LEU A 574 -17.00 28.84 -31.50
C LEU A 574 -17.03 27.60 -30.59
N THR A 575 -18.09 27.43 -29.80
CA THR A 575 -18.26 26.29 -28.89
C THR A 575 -18.39 24.99 -29.67
N LEU A 576 -19.19 24.96 -30.74
CA LEU A 576 -19.34 23.75 -31.56
C LEU A 576 -18.05 23.41 -32.30
N ARG A 577 -17.32 24.41 -32.81
CA ARG A 577 -16.01 24.18 -33.41
C ARG A 577 -15.04 23.59 -32.38
N HIS A 578 -15.02 24.13 -31.16
CA HIS A 578 -14.18 23.58 -30.09
C HIS A 578 -14.55 22.13 -29.77
N ALA A 579 -15.83 21.81 -29.61
CA ALA A 579 -16.28 20.44 -29.38
C ALA A 579 -15.83 19.48 -30.51
N ILE A 580 -15.97 19.89 -31.76
CA ILE A 580 -15.61 19.06 -32.92
C ILE A 580 -14.09 18.90 -33.08
N GLU A 581 -13.35 20.00 -33.08
CA GLU A 581 -11.91 20.01 -33.39
C GLU A 581 -11.05 19.63 -32.17
N GLU A 582 -11.42 20.08 -30.97
CA GLU A 582 -10.62 19.90 -29.77
C GLU A 582 -11.07 18.74 -28.89
N GLU A 583 -12.37 18.50 -28.73
CA GLU A 583 -12.85 17.40 -27.89
C GLU A 583 -12.91 16.10 -28.70
N GLU A 584 -13.55 16.12 -29.87
CA GLU A 584 -13.72 14.93 -30.74
C GLU A 584 -12.53 14.69 -31.69
N LYS A 585 -11.62 15.66 -31.83
CA LYS A 585 -10.45 15.59 -32.74
C LYS A 585 -10.80 15.34 -34.20
N ILE A 586 -11.94 15.87 -34.66
CA ILE A 586 -12.43 15.75 -36.04
C ILE A 586 -12.18 17.06 -36.79
N PRO A 587 -11.57 17.04 -37.98
CA PRO A 587 -11.44 18.24 -38.81
C PRO A 587 -12.81 18.75 -39.28
N LEU A 588 -13.03 20.07 -39.18
CA LEU A 588 -14.31 20.69 -39.51
C LEU A 588 -14.75 20.43 -40.96
N GLU A 589 -13.80 20.19 -41.88
CA GLU A 589 -14.10 19.90 -43.29
C GLU A 589 -14.89 18.61 -43.49
N GLN A 590 -14.87 17.69 -42.52
CA GLN A 590 -15.62 16.44 -42.57
C GLN A 590 -17.08 16.62 -42.11
N ILE A 591 -17.44 17.78 -41.57
CA ILE A 591 -18.76 18.05 -41.01
C ILE A 591 -19.65 18.71 -42.06
N THR A 592 -20.69 18.00 -42.48
CA THR A 592 -21.59 18.44 -43.57
C THR A 592 -22.74 19.33 -43.10
N ASN A 593 -23.07 19.31 -41.81
CA ASN A 593 -24.26 19.95 -41.24
C ASN A 593 -23.93 21.01 -40.17
N PHE A 594 -22.69 21.51 -40.14
CA PHE A 594 -22.24 22.45 -39.09
C PHE A 594 -23.12 23.69 -38.98
N GLN A 595 -23.41 24.34 -40.12
CA GLN A 595 -24.23 25.55 -40.14
C GLN A 595 -25.69 25.27 -39.73
N GLU A 596 -26.23 24.14 -40.18
CA GLU A 596 -27.60 23.72 -39.86
C GLU A 596 -27.79 23.55 -38.34
N VAL A 597 -26.87 22.83 -37.69
CA VAL A 597 -26.92 22.60 -36.24
C VAL A 597 -26.70 23.90 -35.46
N CYS A 598 -25.77 24.75 -35.91
CA CYS A 598 -25.58 26.09 -35.33
C CYS A 598 -26.87 26.90 -35.34
N ASP A 599 -27.57 26.94 -36.47
CA ASP A 599 -28.79 27.72 -36.64
C ASP A 599 -29.96 27.13 -35.83
N GLU A 600 -30.05 25.80 -35.72
CA GLU A 600 -31.03 25.13 -34.86
C GLU A 600 -30.84 25.51 -33.38
N ILE A 601 -29.61 25.46 -32.88
CA ILE A 601 -29.28 25.84 -31.50
C ILE A 601 -29.58 27.32 -31.27
N LYS A 602 -29.17 28.21 -32.18
CA LYS A 602 -29.47 29.64 -32.08
C LYS A 602 -30.96 29.91 -32.05
N LYS A 603 -31.76 29.18 -32.84
CA LYS A 603 -33.23 29.30 -32.83
C LYS A 603 -33.82 28.91 -31.47
N LYS A 604 -33.37 27.79 -30.88
CA LYS A 604 -33.82 27.35 -29.55
C LYS A 604 -33.42 28.36 -28.46
N LEU A 605 -32.18 28.85 -28.46
CA LEU A 605 -31.69 29.87 -27.52
C LEU A 605 -32.48 31.19 -27.64
N ASN A 606 -32.77 31.65 -28.86
CA ASN A 606 -33.60 32.84 -29.08
C ASN A 606 -35.01 32.67 -28.51
N SER A 607 -35.63 31.50 -28.68
CA SER A 607 -36.95 31.22 -28.09
C SER A 607 -36.91 31.32 -26.55
N LEU A 608 -35.88 30.77 -25.90
CA LEU A 608 -35.71 30.86 -24.44
C LEU A 608 -35.47 32.30 -23.98
N LYS A 609 -34.75 33.09 -24.78
CA LYS A 609 -34.49 34.51 -24.53
C LYS A 609 -35.76 35.37 -24.61
N GLU A 610 -36.59 35.17 -25.65
CA GLU A 610 -37.81 35.95 -25.88
C GLU A 610 -38.89 35.68 -24.82
N VAL A 611 -38.96 34.45 -24.32
CA VAL A 611 -39.88 34.02 -23.26
C VAL A 611 -39.07 33.46 -22.09
N PRO A 612 -38.48 34.31 -21.22
CA PRO A 612 -37.56 33.87 -20.18
C PRO A 612 -38.24 33.28 -18.93
N ASN A 613 -39.54 33.54 -18.75
CA ASN A 613 -40.34 32.99 -17.66
C ASN A 613 -41.24 31.88 -18.22
N ARG A 614 -40.99 30.63 -17.83
CA ARG A 614 -41.68 29.46 -18.41
C ARG A 614 -42.15 28.49 -17.34
N ILE A 615 -43.17 27.71 -17.68
CA ILE A 615 -43.64 26.58 -16.89
C ILE A 615 -43.60 25.36 -17.81
N GLU A 616 -42.59 24.52 -17.65
CA GLU A 616 -42.31 23.39 -18.53
C GLU A 616 -41.77 22.21 -17.70
N CYS A 617 -41.82 21.00 -18.24
CA CYS A 617 -41.22 19.84 -17.58
C CYS A 617 -39.68 19.92 -17.67
N PRO A 618 -38.94 19.69 -16.56
CA PRO A 618 -37.50 19.81 -16.54
C PRO A 618 -36.80 18.63 -17.23
N LEU A 619 -35.59 18.88 -17.71
CA LEU A 619 -34.58 17.84 -17.96
C LEU A 619 -33.60 17.84 -16.79
N ILE A 620 -33.44 16.69 -16.13
CA ILE A 620 -32.57 16.55 -14.96
C ILE A 620 -31.20 16.07 -15.45
N TYR A 621 -30.19 16.93 -15.29
CA TYR A 621 -28.81 16.64 -15.70
C TYR A 621 -27.87 16.62 -14.50
N HIS A 622 -26.87 15.74 -14.56
CA HIS A 622 -25.70 15.73 -13.68
C HIS A 622 -24.46 16.03 -14.52
N LEU A 623 -23.75 17.10 -14.19
CA LEU A 623 -22.51 17.48 -14.84
C LEU A 623 -21.37 17.25 -13.84
N ASP A 624 -20.40 16.43 -14.22
CA ASP A 624 -19.21 16.12 -13.43
C ASP A 624 -17.96 16.30 -14.27
N VAL A 625 -16.91 16.83 -13.67
CA VAL A 625 -15.60 16.99 -14.32
C VAL A 625 -14.81 15.72 -14.08
N GLY A 626 -14.64 14.92 -15.14
CA GLY A 626 -13.84 13.69 -15.08
C GLY A 626 -12.44 13.96 -14.50
N ALA A 627 -12.09 13.24 -13.44
CA ALA A 627 -10.81 13.35 -12.73
C ALA A 627 -10.40 14.82 -12.44
N MET A 628 -11.32 15.61 -11.85
CA MET A 628 -11.15 17.04 -11.61
C MET A 628 -9.77 17.44 -11.04
N TYR A 629 -9.38 16.92 -9.86
CA TYR A 629 -8.11 17.32 -9.23
C TYR A 629 -6.87 16.85 -10.00
N PRO A 630 -6.76 15.60 -10.47
CA PRO A 630 -5.67 15.20 -11.37
C PRO A 630 -5.53 16.11 -12.60
N ASN A 631 -6.65 16.48 -13.25
CA ASN A 631 -6.61 17.36 -14.41
C ASN A 631 -6.19 18.79 -14.05
N ILE A 632 -6.62 19.32 -12.89
CA ILE A 632 -6.15 20.62 -12.38
C ILE A 632 -4.64 20.57 -12.10
N ILE A 633 -4.16 19.49 -11.49
CA ILE A 633 -2.73 19.26 -11.22
C ILE A 633 -1.92 19.27 -12.51
N LEU A 634 -2.35 18.51 -13.53
CA LEU A 634 -1.66 18.43 -14.82
C LEU A 634 -1.68 19.75 -15.58
N THR A 635 -2.83 20.41 -15.65
CA THR A 635 -3.03 21.68 -16.36
C THR A 635 -2.14 22.78 -15.78
N ASN A 636 -2.04 22.83 -14.45
CA ASN A 636 -1.29 23.87 -13.74
C ASN A 636 0.13 23.42 -13.34
N ARG A 637 0.53 22.18 -13.66
CA ARG A 637 1.81 21.56 -13.28
C ARG A 637 2.09 21.65 -11.77
N LEU A 638 1.06 21.39 -10.96
CA LEU A 638 1.18 21.46 -9.50
C LEU A 638 1.97 20.27 -8.98
N GLN A 639 3.02 20.54 -8.23
CA GLN A 639 3.78 19.53 -7.49
C GLN A 639 4.45 20.18 -6.27
N PRO A 640 4.68 19.45 -5.18
CA PRO A 640 5.23 20.04 -3.95
C PRO A 640 6.53 20.81 -4.16
N SER A 641 7.46 20.28 -4.97
CA SER A 641 8.74 20.91 -5.28
C SER A 641 8.66 22.14 -6.20
N ALA A 642 7.50 22.41 -6.81
CA ALA A 642 7.29 23.61 -7.63
C ALA A 642 6.78 24.81 -6.84
N MET A 643 6.47 24.63 -5.55
CA MET A 643 6.07 25.72 -4.65
C MET A 643 7.32 26.42 -4.13
N VAL A 644 7.65 27.57 -4.72
CA VAL A 644 8.86 28.34 -4.40
C VAL A 644 8.52 29.68 -3.75
N ASP A 645 9.37 30.15 -2.85
CA ASP A 645 9.30 31.50 -2.28
C ASP A 645 10.10 32.53 -3.10
N GLU A 646 9.99 33.80 -2.72
CA GLU A 646 10.69 34.89 -3.40
C GLU A 646 12.21 34.74 -3.30
N VAL A 647 12.74 34.21 -2.20
CA VAL A 647 14.17 34.02 -1.98
C VAL A 647 14.73 32.97 -2.95
N THR A 648 14.06 31.84 -3.05
CA THR A 648 14.43 30.75 -3.97
C THR A 648 14.37 31.23 -5.41
N CYS A 649 13.33 31.98 -5.78
CA CYS A 649 13.22 32.51 -7.12
C CYS A 649 14.24 33.61 -7.42
N ALA A 650 14.58 34.46 -6.45
CA ALA A 650 15.59 35.50 -6.61
C ALA A 650 16.99 34.91 -6.86
N ALA A 651 17.31 33.80 -6.20
CA ALA A 651 18.56 33.06 -6.39
C ALA A 651 18.60 32.27 -7.71
N CYS A 652 17.48 32.16 -8.43
CA CYS A 652 17.35 31.33 -9.62
C CYS A 652 18.06 31.96 -10.84
N ASP A 653 18.93 31.20 -11.52
CA ASP A 653 19.62 31.66 -12.75
C ASP A 653 18.65 31.98 -13.91
N PHE A 654 17.42 31.47 -13.85
CA PHE A 654 16.35 31.74 -14.81
C PHE A 654 15.54 33.01 -14.50
N ASN A 655 15.78 33.65 -13.35
CA ASN A 655 15.15 34.92 -12.99
C ASN A 655 15.73 36.08 -13.81
N LYS A 656 15.29 36.19 -15.06
CA LYS A 656 15.71 37.21 -16.03
C LYS A 656 14.55 38.13 -16.38
N PRO A 657 14.81 39.38 -16.81
CA PRO A 657 13.77 40.26 -17.31
C PRO A 657 12.95 39.57 -18.41
N GLY A 658 11.62 39.51 -18.25
CA GLY A 658 10.72 38.84 -19.19
C GLY A 658 10.52 37.34 -18.97
N ALA A 659 11.00 36.77 -17.85
CA ALA A 659 10.75 35.36 -17.53
C ALA A 659 9.24 35.08 -17.34
N ALA A 660 8.74 34.06 -18.04
CA ALA A 660 7.35 33.61 -17.99
C ALA A 660 7.18 32.28 -17.24
N CYS A 661 8.17 31.90 -16.41
CA CYS A 661 8.18 30.62 -15.69
C CYS A 661 7.31 30.62 -14.43
N GLN A 662 6.97 31.79 -13.88
CA GLN A 662 6.15 31.91 -12.67
C GLN A 662 4.66 31.88 -13.00
N ARG A 663 3.92 31.02 -12.29
CA ARG A 663 2.45 31.00 -12.30
C ARG A 663 1.95 31.30 -10.90
N GLN A 664 1.34 32.47 -10.72
CA GLN A 664 0.76 32.88 -9.45
C GLN A 664 -0.65 32.32 -9.32
N MET A 665 -0.92 31.62 -8.22
CA MET A 665 -2.20 30.99 -7.92
C MET A 665 -2.56 31.27 -6.46
N THR A 666 -3.86 31.41 -6.19
CA THR A 666 -4.37 31.68 -4.83
C THR A 666 -4.86 30.39 -4.19
N TRP A 667 -4.65 30.27 -2.88
CA TRP A 667 -5.25 29.23 -2.03
C TRP A 667 -5.67 29.86 -0.70
N GLN A 668 -6.57 29.19 0.01
CA GLN A 668 -7.09 29.68 1.29
C GLN A 668 -6.64 28.76 2.42
N TRP A 669 -5.80 29.30 3.30
CA TRP A 669 -5.38 28.65 4.53
C TRP A 669 -6.50 28.72 5.58
N ARG A 670 -6.61 27.68 6.41
CA ARG A 670 -7.51 27.62 7.56
C ARG A 670 -6.76 27.02 8.75
N GLY A 671 -6.63 27.79 9.83
CA GLY A 671 -6.10 27.29 11.10
C GLY A 671 -7.14 27.40 12.21
N GLU A 672 -7.17 26.40 13.07
CA GLU A 672 -7.94 26.41 14.32
C GLU A 672 -6.95 26.62 15.47
N CYS A 673 -7.22 27.62 16.29
CA CYS A 673 -6.37 28.02 17.41
C CYS A 673 -7.00 27.57 18.73
N MET A 674 -6.17 27.29 19.74
CA MET A 674 -6.62 27.03 21.12
C MET A 674 -7.03 28.30 21.87
#